data_AF-A0A9D8AV07-F1
#
_entry.id   AF-A0A9D8AV07-F1
#
_cell.length_a   1.000
_cell.length_b   1.000
_cell.length_c   1.000
_cell.angle_alpha   90.00
_cell.angle_beta   90.00
_cell.angle_gamma   90.00
#
_symmetry.space_group_name_H-M   'P 1'
#
loop_
_entity.id
_entity.type
_entity.pdbx_description
1 polymer ?
#
loop_
_entity_poly.entity_id
_entity_poly.type
_entity_poly.pdbx_seq_one_letter_code
_entity_poly.pdbx_strand_id
1 'polypeptide(L)'
;MNWTGATWGWLSVSVAAGLLAMGGLLYYALRIKARLQERTQELVSAQDELCERSELLDQAQSEMARLKQVPKTELLSMLQLTHELRSPLASIQSALDMLLQGYAKSDPALHDEMLGLARERAASTLDQVNDVLRLGAVQHSEIERRVRPVQLIELVKRLVPEKTVRAKWKAVDFSVQMPDSLAVVSATPEDLEHLLSNLINNAIKYTPPGGRVTVYLEEDEEKVTGTVEDTGIGIATEDVSRIFEEFYRTDAAKEMDAQGTGLGLSIAKRVVDLYGGQLGVASEVGKGSRFSFSFPKAVTRRQPVLDRRSRRAPRERVKVFRDLQREVILKGLCGKCGGCVSFCSAGALGALEMGEDDLPRYAKGAKCVACGICYLICPQTTDLDAEVRESFGWRAPIGIYQAARSARASDESIHRIATDGGVVTALLLYMLERRRIDGAIVSRRTTAFGREPMIATTREELLAAAGSDFGGSSHLEQLSDHYTTYSPTLSAIKGLEGTRLHRAAVVGTPCQIRSIRKMQSLHVVPSHVIAFAVGLFCMENFIFDAPGRTKLKDKLQIDLADVTKLNVKEDVIFALRNGKVIHVPFEEMDEVARPACLACTDFANDYADLSAGGLGSPDGYTTVLIRSEKGNQIYGEALNHGYIKERESGDWAQVRSEEAEMVGKAVAFAQWKRARGEARLKELGVEGERQ
;
A
#
# COMPACT_ATOMS: atom_id res chain seq x y z
N MET A 1 62.70 -29.20 -77.97
CA MET A 1 62.76 -27.84 -77.39
C MET A 1 62.71 -27.96 -75.89
N ASN A 2 63.87 -27.87 -75.25
CA ASN A 2 64.02 -27.90 -73.79
C ASN A 2 63.46 -26.59 -73.21
N TRP A 3 62.27 -26.65 -72.62
CA TRP A 3 61.79 -25.59 -71.73
C TRP A 3 62.59 -25.70 -70.43
N THR A 4 63.74 -25.01 -70.40
CA THR A 4 64.63 -24.89 -69.24
C THR A 4 63.88 -24.27 -68.07
N GLY A 5 64.17 -24.72 -66.85
CA GLY A 5 63.48 -24.41 -65.58
C GLY A 5 63.28 -22.94 -65.19
N ALA A 6 63.73 -21.98 -66.01
CA ALA A 6 63.44 -20.56 -65.84
C ALA A 6 61.92 -20.26 -65.93
N THR A 7 61.16 -20.88 -66.83
CA THR A 7 59.73 -20.56 -67.01
C THR A 7 58.85 -21.05 -65.87
N TRP A 8 59.22 -22.15 -65.21
CA TRP A 8 58.56 -22.63 -64.00
C TRP A 8 58.86 -21.76 -62.78
N GLY A 9 60.06 -21.15 -62.71
CA GLY A 9 60.43 -20.19 -61.67
C GLY A 9 59.64 -18.88 -61.74
N TRP A 10 59.40 -18.34 -62.94
CA TRP A 10 58.58 -17.13 -63.09
C TRP A 10 57.10 -17.37 -62.79
N LEU A 11 56.59 -18.56 -63.11
CA LEU A 11 55.22 -18.95 -62.78
C LEU A 11 55.02 -19.08 -61.27
N SER A 12 55.96 -19.71 -60.56
CA SER A 12 55.87 -19.89 -59.10
C SER A 12 55.99 -18.56 -58.35
N VAL A 13 56.86 -17.64 -58.79
CA VAL A 13 56.97 -16.29 -58.21
C VAL A 13 55.70 -15.47 -58.45
N SER A 14 55.09 -15.57 -59.63
CA SER A 14 53.85 -14.85 -59.95
C SER A 14 52.65 -15.35 -59.15
N VAL A 15 52.54 -16.67 -58.95
CA VAL A 15 51.51 -17.29 -58.11
C VAL A 15 51.72 -16.92 -56.63
N ALA A 16 52.97 -16.95 -56.14
CA ALA A 16 53.29 -16.54 -54.77
C ALA A 16 52.97 -15.05 -54.53
N ALA A 17 53.29 -14.18 -55.47
CA ALA A 17 52.95 -12.76 -55.41
C ALA A 17 51.43 -12.53 -55.42
N GLY A 18 50.68 -13.28 -56.24
CA GLY A 18 49.22 -13.24 -56.27
C GLY A 18 48.58 -13.71 -54.96
N LEU A 19 49.09 -14.78 -54.36
CA LEU A 19 48.61 -15.28 -53.06
C LEU A 19 48.90 -14.30 -51.92
N LEU A 20 50.06 -13.64 -51.91
CA LEU A 20 50.38 -12.60 -50.93
C LEU A 20 49.49 -11.37 -51.08
N ALA A 21 49.23 -10.93 -52.32
CA ALA A 21 48.33 -9.82 -52.59
C ALA A 21 46.88 -10.15 -52.16
N MET A 22 46.42 -11.37 -52.43
CA MET A 22 45.09 -11.83 -52.04
C MET A 22 44.96 -11.98 -50.51
N GLY A 23 45.99 -12.49 -49.83
CA GLY A 23 46.06 -12.54 -48.38
C GLY A 23 46.05 -11.15 -47.73
N GLY A 24 46.77 -10.18 -48.33
CA GLY A 24 46.76 -8.78 -47.89
C GLY A 24 45.39 -8.13 -48.03
N LEU A 25 44.71 -8.35 -49.15
CA LEU A 25 43.33 -7.87 -49.38
C LEU A 25 42.34 -8.49 -48.40
N LEU A 26 42.43 -9.79 -48.14
CA LEU A 26 41.58 -10.49 -47.18
C LEU A 26 41.81 -9.97 -45.74
N TYR A 27 43.08 -9.79 -45.35
CA TYR A 27 43.43 -9.20 -44.05
C TYR A 27 42.86 -7.79 -43.89
N TYR A 28 42.94 -6.96 -44.94
CA TYR A 28 42.41 -5.60 -44.93
C TYR A 28 40.87 -5.58 -44.85
N ALA A 29 40.19 -6.48 -45.58
CA ALA A 29 38.74 -6.64 -45.53
C ALA A 29 38.25 -7.08 -44.13
N LEU A 30 38.95 -8.01 -43.48
CA LEU A 30 38.64 -8.45 -42.11
C LEU A 30 38.85 -7.32 -41.09
N ARG A 31 39.92 -6.54 -41.22
CA ARG A 31 40.17 -5.34 -40.40
C ARG A 31 39.09 -4.28 -40.55
N ILE A 32 38.61 -4.03 -41.76
CA ILE A 32 37.51 -3.08 -42.02
C ILE A 32 36.21 -3.60 -41.39
N LYS A 33 35.90 -4.88 -41.57
CA LYS A 33 34.70 -5.51 -40.99
C LYS A 33 34.69 -5.42 -39.46
N ALA A 34 35.83 -5.68 -38.81
CA ALA A 34 35.96 -5.57 -37.36
C ALA A 34 35.73 -4.12 -36.87
N ARG A 35 36.34 -3.11 -37.52
CA ARG A 35 36.10 -1.69 -37.19
C ARG A 35 34.66 -1.25 -37.44
N LEU A 36 34.04 -1.77 -38.50
CA LEU A 36 32.62 -1.49 -38.78
C LEU A 36 31.74 -2.07 -37.67
N GLN A 37 31.98 -3.30 -37.22
CA GLN A 37 31.22 -3.90 -36.11
C GLN A 37 31.38 -3.09 -34.82
N GLU A 38 32.61 -2.69 -34.48
CA GLU A 38 32.91 -1.87 -33.29
C GLU A 38 32.15 -0.53 -33.33
N ARG A 39 32.20 0.17 -34.47
CA ARG A 39 31.43 1.42 -34.67
C ARG A 39 29.92 1.24 -34.69
N THR A 40 29.44 0.12 -35.23
CA THR A 40 28.00 -0.17 -35.25
C THR A 40 27.51 -0.40 -33.83
N GLN A 41 28.33 -1.05 -32.99
CA GLN A 41 28.03 -1.31 -31.59
C GLN A 41 28.07 -0.03 -30.75
N GLU A 42 29.05 0.85 -30.98
CA GLU A 42 29.09 2.19 -30.37
C GLU A 42 27.85 3.05 -30.74
N LEU A 43 27.42 3.01 -32.01
CA LEU A 43 26.25 3.75 -32.47
C LEU A 43 24.95 3.22 -31.86
N VAL A 44 24.80 1.89 -31.74
CA VAL A 44 23.63 1.29 -31.07
C VAL A 44 23.61 1.66 -29.59
N SER A 45 24.74 1.58 -28.87
CA SER A 45 24.79 1.99 -27.46
C SER A 45 24.49 3.48 -27.25
N ALA A 46 24.96 4.34 -28.16
CA ALA A 46 24.66 5.78 -28.10
C ALA A 46 23.19 6.07 -28.42
N GLN A 47 22.57 5.27 -29.30
CA GLN A 47 21.15 5.39 -29.65
C GLN A 47 20.25 4.90 -28.50
N ASP A 48 20.66 3.85 -27.78
CA ASP A 48 19.98 3.37 -26.57
C ASP A 48 20.04 4.43 -25.45
N GLU A 49 21.21 5.03 -25.20
CA GLU A 49 21.37 6.12 -24.22
C GLU A 49 20.51 7.35 -24.58
N LEU A 50 20.39 7.69 -25.87
CA LEU A 50 19.54 8.79 -26.33
C LEU A 50 18.05 8.47 -26.18
N CYS A 51 17.65 7.22 -26.40
CA CYS A 51 16.26 6.78 -26.20
C CYS A 51 15.90 6.82 -24.71
N GLU A 52 16.77 6.30 -23.83
CA GLU A 52 16.60 6.36 -22.38
C GLU A 52 16.48 7.81 -21.89
N ARG A 53 17.32 8.72 -22.42
CA ARG A 53 17.27 10.14 -22.06
C ARG A 53 16.02 10.85 -22.59
N SER A 54 15.53 10.46 -23.77
CA SER A 54 14.26 10.97 -24.33
C SER A 54 13.07 10.49 -23.51
N GLU A 55 13.04 9.23 -23.10
CA GLU A 55 12.00 8.66 -22.25
C GLU A 55 12.00 9.27 -20.84
N LEU A 56 13.18 9.50 -20.26
CA LEU A 56 13.30 10.25 -19.00
C LEU A 56 12.81 11.69 -19.13
N LEU A 57 13.04 12.33 -20.28
CA LEU A 57 12.52 13.67 -20.56
C LEU A 57 11.00 13.65 -20.76
N ASP A 58 10.44 12.65 -21.43
CA ASP A 58 8.99 12.50 -21.61
C ASP A 58 8.29 12.11 -20.29
N GLN A 59 8.93 11.29 -19.46
CA GLN A 59 8.49 11.01 -18.09
C GLN A 59 8.55 12.27 -17.23
N ALA A 60 9.67 13.01 -17.25
CA ALA A 60 9.77 14.27 -16.53
C ALA A 60 8.77 15.31 -17.04
N GLN A 61 8.51 15.36 -18.35
CA GLN A 61 7.51 16.25 -18.94
C GLN A 61 6.08 15.84 -18.59
N SER A 62 5.76 14.55 -18.61
CA SER A 62 4.44 14.03 -18.20
C SER A 62 4.21 14.19 -16.70
N GLU A 63 5.25 14.03 -15.88
CA GLU A 63 5.21 14.27 -14.45
C GLU A 63 5.13 15.77 -14.13
N MET A 64 5.84 16.62 -14.88
CA MET A 64 5.64 18.07 -14.82
C MET A 64 4.25 18.49 -15.32
N ALA A 65 3.69 17.83 -16.33
CA ALA A 65 2.33 18.09 -16.82
C ALA A 65 1.28 17.64 -15.77
N ARG A 66 1.54 16.54 -15.07
CA ARG A 66 0.72 16.04 -13.95
C ARG A 66 0.81 16.96 -12.72
N LEU A 67 2.00 17.48 -12.41
CA LEU A 67 2.20 18.50 -11.37
C LEU A 67 1.57 19.85 -11.76
N LYS A 68 1.49 20.18 -13.06
CA LYS A 68 0.74 21.35 -13.56
C LYS A 68 -0.78 21.19 -13.48
N GLN A 69 -1.29 19.96 -13.34
CA GLN A 69 -2.73 19.68 -13.14
C GLN A 69 -3.15 19.83 -11.67
N VAL A 70 -2.20 19.82 -10.72
CA VAL A 70 -2.47 20.21 -9.34
C VAL A 70 -2.61 21.74 -9.31
N PRO A 71 -3.76 22.30 -8.89
CA PRO A 71 -3.91 23.74 -8.72
C PRO A 71 -2.71 24.30 -7.94
N LYS A 72 -2.09 25.37 -8.44
CA LYS A 72 -0.91 26.01 -7.80
C LYS A 72 -1.17 26.37 -6.33
N THR A 73 -2.43 26.63 -5.99
CA THR A 73 -2.93 26.82 -4.63
C THR A 73 -2.81 25.57 -3.76
N GLU A 74 -3.11 24.39 -4.29
CA GLU A 74 -3.05 23.10 -3.58
C GLU A 74 -1.60 22.65 -3.32
N LEU A 75 -0.69 22.91 -4.27
CA LEU A 75 0.75 22.68 -4.09
C LEU A 75 1.35 23.64 -3.02
N LEU A 76 0.92 24.90 -3.00
CA LEU A 76 1.31 25.88 -1.97
C LEU A 76 0.74 25.50 -0.60
N SER A 77 -0.51 25.04 -0.55
CA SER A 77 -1.12 24.50 0.67
C SER A 77 -0.34 23.29 1.18
N MET A 78 0.04 22.31 0.34
CA MET A 78 0.84 21.15 0.76
C MET A 78 2.23 21.55 1.30
N LEU A 79 2.88 22.56 0.70
CA LEU A 79 4.17 23.07 1.16
C LEU A 79 4.05 23.83 2.49
N GLN A 80 3.02 24.65 2.66
CA GLN A 80 2.73 25.34 3.94
C GLN A 80 2.36 24.35 5.04
N LEU A 81 1.54 23.33 4.73
CA LEU A 81 1.19 22.23 5.63
C LEU A 81 2.42 21.46 6.11
N THR A 82 3.35 21.17 5.19
CA THR A 82 4.61 20.50 5.55
C THR A 82 5.48 21.37 6.46
N HIS A 83 5.50 22.69 6.25
CA HIS A 83 6.23 23.63 7.09
C HIS A 83 5.60 23.79 8.48
N GLU A 84 4.28 23.90 8.57
CA GLU A 84 3.56 24.07 9.83
C GLU A 84 3.53 22.81 10.68
N LEU A 85 3.56 21.61 10.08
CA LEU A 85 3.66 20.34 10.82
C LEU A 85 5.09 20.02 11.29
N ARG A 86 6.13 20.50 10.59
CA ARG A 86 7.54 20.25 10.97
C ARG A 86 7.91 20.88 12.30
N SER A 87 7.40 22.09 12.58
CA SER A 87 7.70 22.84 13.81
C SER A 87 7.21 22.15 15.10
N PRO A 88 5.92 21.76 15.23
CA PRO A 88 5.45 21.06 16.42
C PRO A 88 6.04 19.66 16.55
N LEU A 89 6.28 18.94 15.45
CA LEU A 89 6.97 17.64 15.48
C LEU A 89 8.42 17.76 15.99
N ALA A 90 9.17 18.77 15.54
CA ALA A 90 10.52 19.05 16.05
C ALA A 90 10.51 19.43 17.54
N SER A 91 9.49 20.18 17.99
CA SER A 91 9.31 20.51 19.41
C SER A 91 9.01 19.28 20.27
N ILE A 92 8.18 18.36 19.78
CA ILE A 92 7.90 17.08 20.46
C ILE A 92 9.18 16.24 20.53
N GLN A 93 9.89 16.11 19.41
CA GLN A 93 11.16 15.38 19.35
C GLN A 93 12.19 15.96 20.32
N SER A 94 12.37 17.28 20.33
CA SER A 94 13.32 17.94 21.24
C SER A 94 12.97 17.72 22.71
N ALA A 95 11.69 17.80 23.09
CA ALA A 95 11.27 17.55 24.47
C ALA A 95 11.53 16.08 24.87
N LEU A 96 11.24 15.13 23.98
CA LEU A 96 11.51 13.70 24.21
C LEU A 96 13.02 13.40 24.25
N ASP A 97 13.82 14.01 23.38
CA ASP A 97 15.27 13.83 23.35
C ASP A 97 15.94 14.37 24.63
N MET A 98 15.49 15.51 25.14
CA MET A 98 15.96 16.05 26.43
C MET A 98 15.63 15.11 27.60
N LEU A 99 14.43 14.52 27.60
CA LEU A 99 14.04 13.50 28.59
C LEU A 99 14.90 12.24 28.48
N LEU A 100 15.13 11.74 27.27
CA LEU A 100 15.96 10.55 27.01
C LEU A 100 17.44 10.76 27.36
N GLN A 101 17.98 11.97 27.13
CA GLN A 101 19.34 12.35 27.50
C GLN A 101 19.51 12.60 29.01
N GLY A 102 18.42 12.55 29.78
CA GLY A 102 18.44 12.62 31.23
C GLY A 102 18.55 14.03 31.80
N TYR A 103 18.27 15.07 31.00
CA TYR A 103 18.32 16.48 31.44
C TYR A 103 17.39 16.77 32.64
N ALA A 104 16.30 16.01 32.80
CA ALA A 104 15.34 16.16 33.90
C ALA A 104 15.37 15.00 34.91
N LYS A 105 16.39 14.11 34.89
CA LYS A 105 16.44 12.94 35.80
C LYS A 105 16.46 13.29 37.29
N SER A 106 16.98 14.47 37.63
CA SER A 106 17.13 14.95 39.02
C SER A 106 16.01 15.89 39.47
N ASP A 107 15.07 16.25 38.59
CA ASP A 107 13.96 17.16 38.89
C ASP A 107 12.64 16.57 38.37
N PRO A 108 11.85 15.91 39.23
CA PRO A 108 10.56 15.32 38.86
C PRO A 108 9.54 16.33 38.34
N ALA A 109 9.60 17.59 38.79
CA ALA A 109 8.65 18.61 38.35
C ALA A 109 8.95 19.06 36.92
N LEU A 110 10.23 19.29 36.60
CA LEU A 110 10.68 19.60 35.23
C LEU A 110 10.43 18.43 34.27
N HIS A 111 10.56 17.19 34.74
CA HIS A 111 10.26 15.99 33.98
C HIS A 111 8.78 15.91 33.57
N ASP A 112 7.87 16.12 34.52
CA ASP A 112 6.42 16.11 34.25
C ASP A 112 5.98 17.31 33.41
N GLU A 113 6.62 18.47 33.56
CA GLU A 113 6.39 19.65 32.72
C GLU A 113 6.78 19.40 31.26
N MET A 114 7.95 18.81 31.01
CA MET A 114 8.41 18.45 29.65
C MET A 114 7.53 17.38 29.00
N LEU A 115 7.06 16.38 29.76
CA LEU A 115 6.09 15.39 29.29
C LEU A 115 4.72 16.01 29.00
N GLY A 116 4.26 16.93 29.86
CA GLY A 116 3.05 17.71 29.66
C GLY A 116 3.12 18.52 28.37
N LEU A 117 4.24 19.22 28.15
CA LEU A 117 4.51 19.98 26.93
C LEU A 117 4.50 19.07 25.69
N ALA A 118 5.22 17.95 25.69
CA ALA A 118 5.25 17.02 24.55
C ALA A 118 3.85 16.48 24.23
N ARG A 119 3.07 16.14 25.27
CA ARG A 119 1.69 15.64 25.12
C ARG A 119 0.76 16.70 24.55
N GLU A 120 0.84 17.94 25.04
CA GLU A 120 0.01 19.05 24.56
C GLU A 120 0.34 19.38 23.10
N ARG A 121 1.63 19.40 22.75
CA ARG A 121 2.09 19.60 21.36
C ARG A 121 1.61 18.48 20.44
N ALA A 122 1.66 17.23 20.88
CA ALA A 122 1.17 16.09 20.11
C ALA A 122 -0.35 16.16 19.89
N ALA A 123 -1.13 16.50 20.92
CA ALA A 123 -2.57 16.69 20.80
C ALA A 123 -2.93 17.81 19.83
N SER A 124 -2.25 18.96 19.93
CA SER A 124 -2.44 20.07 19.01
C SER A 124 -2.11 19.67 17.56
N THR A 125 -1.00 18.98 17.33
CA THR A 125 -0.60 18.50 15.99
C THR A 125 -1.65 17.56 15.38
N LEU A 126 -2.23 16.67 16.18
CA LEU A 126 -3.29 15.77 15.73
C LEU A 126 -4.55 16.54 15.32
N ASP A 127 -4.93 17.59 16.05
CA ASP A 127 -6.02 18.48 15.65
C ASP A 127 -5.72 19.15 14.29
N GLN A 128 -4.47 19.59 14.07
CA GLN A 128 -4.07 20.17 12.78
C GLN A 128 -4.22 19.16 11.63
N VAL A 129 -3.76 17.92 11.82
CA VAL A 129 -3.92 16.85 10.82
C VAL A 129 -5.39 16.57 10.54
N ASN A 130 -6.24 16.55 11.57
CA ASN A 130 -7.68 16.34 11.41
C ASN A 130 -8.35 17.48 10.64
N ASP A 131 -7.94 18.73 10.84
CA ASP A 131 -8.45 19.88 10.07
C ASP A 131 -8.09 19.75 8.57
N VAL A 132 -6.88 19.29 8.26
CA VAL A 132 -6.42 19.06 6.88
C VAL A 132 -7.22 17.96 6.20
N LEU A 133 -7.41 16.83 6.88
CA LEU A 133 -8.23 15.73 6.36
C LEU A 133 -9.67 16.16 6.08
N ARG A 134 -10.20 17.11 6.88
CA ARG A 134 -11.54 17.68 6.68
C ARG A 134 -11.62 18.62 5.49
N LEU A 135 -10.58 19.42 5.23
CA LEU A 135 -10.54 20.26 4.03
C LEU A 135 -10.69 19.43 2.75
N GLY A 136 -9.98 18.30 2.66
CA GLY A 136 -10.11 17.37 1.53
C GLY A 136 -11.47 16.68 1.47
N ALA A 137 -12.03 16.28 2.62
CA ALA A 137 -13.35 15.65 2.67
C ALA A 137 -14.51 16.58 2.25
N VAL A 138 -14.34 17.91 2.40
CA VAL A 138 -15.33 18.91 2.01
C VAL A 138 -15.28 19.21 0.49
N GLN A 139 -14.17 18.90 -0.20
CA GLN A 139 -13.95 19.18 -1.62
C GLN A 139 -14.65 18.22 -2.61
N HIS A 140 -15.02 17.01 -2.20
CA HIS A 140 -15.70 16.05 -3.10
C HIS A 140 -17.24 16.16 -3.06
N SER A 141 -17.86 15.76 -4.19
CA SER A 141 -19.19 16.10 -4.71
C SER A 141 -20.41 15.94 -3.76
N GLU A 142 -21.50 16.64 -4.13
CA GLU A 142 -22.85 16.61 -3.51
C GLU A 142 -23.52 15.21 -3.43
N ILE A 143 -22.90 14.16 -3.95
CA ILE A 143 -23.58 12.90 -4.31
C ILE A 143 -23.69 11.90 -3.14
N GLU A 144 -22.98 12.09 -2.01
CA GLU A 144 -22.89 11.06 -0.95
C GLU A 144 -23.22 11.51 0.51
N ARG A 145 -23.57 12.77 0.76
CA ARG A 145 -23.74 13.27 2.14
C ARG A 145 -25.08 12.84 2.77
N ARG A 146 -25.05 12.33 4.01
CA ARG A 146 -26.24 11.91 4.79
C ARG A 146 -26.93 13.13 5.42
N VAL A 147 -27.54 13.96 4.59
CA VAL A 147 -28.37 15.08 5.03
C VAL A 147 -29.60 14.53 5.77
N ARG A 148 -29.78 14.89 7.04
CA ARG A 148 -30.96 14.54 7.85
C ARG A 148 -31.46 15.77 8.61
N PRO A 149 -32.72 15.79 9.07
CA PRO A 149 -33.16 16.83 9.98
C PRO A 149 -32.36 16.75 11.30
N VAL A 150 -31.64 17.82 11.62
CA VAL A 150 -30.81 17.96 12.83
C VAL A 150 -31.44 19.02 13.73
N GLN A 151 -31.54 18.70 15.02
CA GLN A 151 -31.99 19.61 16.06
C GLN A 151 -30.78 20.32 16.70
N LEU A 152 -30.58 21.61 16.42
CA LEU A 152 -29.43 22.38 16.92
C LEU A 152 -29.40 22.47 18.45
N ILE A 153 -30.57 22.52 19.10
CA ILE A 153 -30.66 22.54 20.58
C ILE A 153 -29.97 21.33 21.20
N GLU A 154 -30.20 20.13 20.66
CA GLU A 154 -29.61 18.89 21.19
C GLU A 154 -28.09 18.86 21.04
N LEU A 155 -27.62 19.40 19.91
CA LEU A 155 -26.22 19.42 19.55
C LEU A 155 -25.44 20.45 20.39
N VAL A 156 -26.02 21.65 20.62
CA VAL A 156 -25.45 22.61 21.57
C VAL A 156 -25.43 22.02 22.98
N LYS A 157 -26.52 21.40 23.45
CA LYS A 157 -26.57 20.74 24.77
C LYS A 157 -25.48 19.69 24.97
N ARG A 158 -25.07 18.97 23.92
CA ARG A 158 -23.97 18.00 23.96
C ARG A 158 -22.60 18.68 24.13
N LEU A 159 -22.41 19.85 23.53
CA LEU A 159 -21.14 20.58 23.57
C LEU A 159 -20.95 21.35 24.90
N VAL A 160 -22.03 21.82 25.53
CA VAL A 160 -21.97 22.66 26.75
C VAL A 160 -21.06 22.12 27.85
N PRO A 161 -21.13 20.83 28.27
CA PRO A 161 -20.32 20.34 29.38
C PRO A 161 -18.81 20.50 29.15
N GLU A 162 -18.34 20.12 27.95
CA GLU A 162 -16.93 20.24 27.57
C GLU A 162 -16.49 21.71 27.50
N LYS A 163 -17.30 22.57 26.85
CA LYS A 163 -16.95 23.98 26.67
C LYS A 163 -16.97 24.77 27.98
N THR A 164 -17.86 24.41 28.90
CA THR A 164 -17.93 25.00 30.24
C THR A 164 -16.66 24.72 31.05
N VAL A 165 -16.14 23.48 30.99
CA VAL A 165 -14.87 23.14 31.66
C VAL A 165 -13.73 23.97 31.08
N ARG A 166 -13.64 24.04 29.75
CA ARG A 166 -12.58 24.79 29.06
C ARG A 166 -12.63 26.30 29.34
N ALA A 167 -13.82 26.89 29.36
CA ALA A 167 -14.02 28.30 29.69
C ALA A 167 -13.61 28.62 31.14
N LYS A 168 -14.00 27.76 32.10
CA LYS A 168 -13.58 27.90 33.51
C LYS A 168 -12.07 27.86 33.69
N TRP A 169 -11.37 26.96 32.99
CA TRP A 169 -9.91 26.88 33.03
C TRP A 169 -9.23 28.17 32.56
N LYS A 170 -9.87 28.89 31.63
CA LYS A 170 -9.37 30.16 31.12
C LYS A 170 -9.93 31.38 31.86
N ALA A 171 -10.70 31.17 32.94
CA ALA A 171 -11.46 32.20 33.65
C ALA A 171 -12.35 33.05 32.74
N VAL A 172 -13.03 32.42 31.77
CA VAL A 172 -14.01 33.05 30.87
C VAL A 172 -15.42 32.60 31.29
N ASP A 173 -16.35 33.56 31.36
CA ASP A 173 -17.77 33.29 31.62
C ASP A 173 -18.43 32.72 30.36
N PHE A 174 -19.05 31.53 30.46
CA PHE A 174 -19.68 30.86 29.33
C PHE A 174 -21.18 30.65 29.59
N SER A 175 -22.00 31.18 28.69
CA SER A 175 -23.46 31.11 28.80
C SER A 175 -24.10 30.71 27.47
N VAL A 176 -25.29 30.10 27.55
CA VAL A 176 -26.05 29.69 26.37
C VAL A 176 -27.49 30.16 26.53
N GLN A 177 -28.02 30.81 25.49
CA GLN A 177 -29.39 31.28 25.39
C GLN A 177 -30.05 30.61 24.18
N MET A 178 -31.14 29.90 24.41
CA MET A 178 -31.87 29.18 23.36
C MET A 178 -33.36 29.12 23.70
N PRO A 179 -34.27 29.11 22.71
CA PRO A 179 -35.69 28.87 22.92
C PRO A 179 -35.96 27.42 23.35
N ASP A 180 -37.15 27.17 23.90
CA ASP A 180 -37.58 25.82 24.31
C ASP A 180 -37.68 24.84 23.14
N SER A 181 -37.98 25.36 21.94
CA SER A 181 -38.06 24.59 20.70
C SER A 181 -37.53 25.38 19.52
N LEU A 182 -36.88 24.70 18.59
CA LEU A 182 -36.31 25.25 17.36
C LEU A 182 -36.63 24.30 16.19
N ALA A 183 -36.82 24.84 15.00
CA ALA A 183 -36.97 24.08 13.78
C ALA A 183 -35.69 23.29 13.47
N VAL A 184 -35.88 22.15 12.79
CA VAL A 184 -34.77 21.30 12.37
C VAL A 184 -34.13 21.83 11.10
N VAL A 185 -32.82 21.65 10.98
CA VAL A 185 -32.03 22.02 9.79
C VAL A 185 -31.61 20.78 9.02
N SER A 186 -31.57 20.84 7.70
CA SER A 186 -31.15 19.71 6.85
C SER A 186 -29.64 19.69 6.72
N ALA A 187 -28.96 18.88 7.54
CA ALA A 187 -27.50 18.76 7.51
C ALA A 187 -27.02 17.38 8.01
N THR A 188 -25.71 17.15 7.96
CA THR A 188 -25.07 16.07 8.70
C THR A 188 -24.71 16.59 10.11
N PRO A 189 -25.16 15.97 11.21
CA PRO A 189 -24.94 16.51 12.55
C PRO A 189 -23.47 16.57 12.93
N GLU A 190 -22.63 15.69 12.39
CA GLU A 190 -21.19 15.77 12.57
C GLU A 190 -20.65 17.12 12.04
N ASP A 191 -21.01 17.54 10.83
CA ASP A 191 -20.57 18.82 10.26
C ASP A 191 -21.04 20.03 11.08
N LEU A 192 -22.28 19.99 11.58
CA LEU A 192 -22.81 21.05 12.45
C LEU A 192 -22.14 21.07 13.83
N GLU A 193 -21.81 19.89 14.39
CA GLU A 193 -21.03 19.77 15.63
C GLU A 193 -19.65 20.38 15.47
N HIS A 194 -19.00 20.14 14.32
CA HIS A 194 -17.72 20.74 13.98
C HIS A 194 -17.79 22.24 13.79
N LEU A 195 -18.79 22.74 13.05
CA LEU A 195 -19.04 24.19 12.89
C LEU A 195 -19.16 24.88 14.26
N LEU A 196 -20.05 24.37 15.11
CA LEU A 196 -20.29 24.95 16.43
C LEU A 196 -19.09 24.84 17.36
N SER A 197 -18.43 23.68 17.41
CA SER A 197 -17.22 23.48 18.23
C SER A 197 -16.12 24.45 17.82
N ASN A 198 -15.94 24.70 16.53
CA ASN A 198 -14.92 25.59 15.98
C ASN A 198 -15.17 27.06 16.34
N LEU A 199 -16.41 27.55 16.14
CA LEU A 199 -16.79 28.92 16.53
C LEU A 199 -16.67 29.14 18.04
N ILE A 200 -17.17 28.19 18.86
CA ILE A 200 -17.11 28.29 20.33
C ILE A 200 -15.67 28.18 20.84
N ASN A 201 -14.86 27.28 20.27
CA ASN A 201 -13.45 27.16 20.64
C ASN A 201 -12.69 28.45 20.33
N ASN A 202 -12.93 29.08 19.16
CA ASN A 202 -12.30 30.35 18.82
C ASN A 202 -12.71 31.47 19.78
N ALA A 203 -14.00 31.58 20.10
CA ALA A 203 -14.51 32.54 21.06
C ALA A 203 -13.84 32.40 22.44
N ILE A 204 -13.77 31.18 23.00
CA ILE A 204 -13.08 30.92 24.27
C ILE A 204 -11.57 31.19 24.16
N LYS A 205 -10.96 30.79 23.05
CA LYS A 205 -9.51 30.88 22.81
C LYS A 205 -9.01 32.32 22.64
N TYR A 206 -9.79 33.21 22.06
CA TYR A 206 -9.37 34.60 21.82
C TYR A 206 -9.98 35.61 22.81
N THR A 207 -10.73 35.14 23.81
CA THR A 207 -11.21 35.97 24.94
C THR A 207 -10.22 35.98 26.11
N PRO A 208 -9.70 37.13 26.56
CA PRO A 208 -8.86 37.22 27.76
C PRO A 208 -9.58 36.76 29.05
N PRO A 209 -8.84 36.37 30.10
CA PRO A 209 -9.41 36.07 31.41
C PRO A 209 -10.31 37.21 31.93
N GLY A 210 -11.47 36.87 32.48
CA GLY A 210 -12.50 37.82 32.92
C GLY A 210 -13.50 38.25 31.83
N GLY A 211 -13.30 37.83 30.58
CA GLY A 211 -14.26 38.06 29.50
C GLY A 211 -15.44 37.07 29.49
N ARG A 212 -16.34 37.26 28.53
CA ARG A 212 -17.58 36.47 28.36
C ARG A 212 -17.68 35.91 26.95
N VAL A 213 -18.22 34.69 26.87
CA VAL A 213 -18.68 34.04 25.64
C VAL A 213 -20.14 33.62 25.79
N THR A 214 -20.99 34.01 24.85
CA THR A 214 -22.41 33.65 24.84
C THR A 214 -22.81 33.02 23.51
N VAL A 215 -23.51 31.88 23.57
CA VAL A 215 -24.08 31.21 22.40
C VAL A 215 -25.58 31.46 22.37
N TYR A 216 -26.09 32.00 21.27
CA TYR A 216 -27.50 32.25 21.01
C TYR A 216 -27.99 31.31 19.92
N LEU A 217 -29.16 30.71 20.12
CA LEU A 217 -29.93 30.04 19.06
C LEU A 217 -31.27 30.75 18.91
N GLU A 218 -31.62 31.12 17.70
CA GLU A 218 -32.88 31.82 17.37
C GLU A 218 -33.43 31.28 16.05
N GLU A 219 -34.71 31.50 15.80
CA GLU A 219 -35.32 31.21 14.49
C GLU A 219 -36.21 32.36 14.04
N ASP A 220 -36.23 32.62 12.72
CA ASP A 220 -37.17 33.52 12.06
C ASP A 220 -38.19 32.72 11.25
N GLU A 221 -38.97 33.33 10.35
CA GLU A 221 -39.98 32.58 9.57
C GLU A 221 -39.36 31.55 8.59
N GLU A 222 -38.14 31.77 8.09
CA GLU A 222 -37.54 30.98 7.01
C GLU A 222 -36.28 30.21 7.43
N LYS A 223 -35.60 30.65 8.49
CA LYS A 223 -34.25 30.23 8.86
C LYS A 223 -34.09 29.99 10.36
N VAL A 224 -33.07 29.21 10.66
CA VAL A 224 -32.55 28.98 11.99
C VAL A 224 -31.18 29.60 12.08
N THR A 225 -30.96 30.45 13.08
CA THR A 225 -29.73 31.24 13.25
C THR A 225 -29.05 30.87 14.56
N GLY A 226 -27.75 30.57 14.49
CA GLY A 226 -26.89 30.44 15.65
C GLY A 226 -25.86 31.57 15.69
N THR A 227 -25.67 32.18 16.85
CA THR A 227 -24.68 33.25 17.06
C THR A 227 -23.75 32.88 18.20
N VAL A 228 -22.44 33.01 17.99
CA VAL A 228 -21.41 32.91 19.02
C VAL A 228 -20.81 34.29 19.19
N GLU A 229 -21.01 34.88 20.36
CA GLU A 229 -20.51 36.20 20.73
C GLU A 229 -19.44 36.08 21.81
N ASP A 230 -18.34 36.81 21.63
CA ASP A 230 -17.22 36.89 22.56
C ASP A 230 -16.83 38.34 22.86
N THR A 231 -16.23 38.57 24.03
CA THR A 231 -15.64 39.87 24.41
C THR A 231 -14.11 39.85 24.27
N GLY A 232 -13.60 39.17 23.24
CA GLY A 232 -12.19 38.97 23.03
C GLY A 232 -11.45 40.14 22.36
N ILE A 233 -10.29 39.83 21.77
CA ILE A 233 -9.41 40.83 21.14
C ILE A 233 -10.03 41.56 19.94
N GLY A 234 -11.10 41.02 19.35
CA GLY A 234 -11.71 41.53 18.14
C GLY A 234 -10.82 41.38 16.90
N ILE A 235 -11.35 41.80 15.75
CA ILE A 235 -10.76 41.65 14.42
C ILE A 235 -10.77 43.02 13.74
N ALA A 236 -9.64 43.43 13.16
CA ALA A 236 -9.55 44.68 12.40
C ALA A 236 -10.39 44.61 11.13
N THR A 237 -11.01 45.73 10.73
CA THR A 237 -11.93 45.77 9.57
C THR A 237 -11.28 45.28 8.27
N GLU A 238 -9.99 45.51 8.09
CA GLU A 238 -9.19 45.04 6.95
C GLU A 238 -8.99 43.52 6.90
N ASP A 239 -9.05 42.84 8.05
CA ASP A 239 -8.82 41.41 8.15
C ASP A 239 -10.12 40.60 8.09
N VAL A 240 -11.28 41.25 8.27
CA VAL A 240 -12.61 40.60 8.31
C VAL A 240 -12.92 39.77 7.07
N SER A 241 -12.48 40.18 5.87
CA SER A 241 -12.67 39.39 4.65
C SER A 241 -11.69 38.23 4.53
N ARG A 242 -10.53 38.32 5.18
CA ARG A 242 -9.40 37.40 5.04
C ARG A 242 -9.43 36.27 6.06
N ILE A 243 -10.12 36.43 7.20
CA ILE A 243 -10.23 35.38 8.23
C ILE A 243 -10.85 34.06 7.74
N PHE A 244 -11.50 34.05 6.58
CA PHE A 244 -12.05 32.85 5.94
C PHE A 244 -11.11 32.23 4.89
N GLU A 245 -9.97 32.85 4.59
CA GLU A 245 -8.93 32.28 3.75
C GLU A 245 -8.22 31.14 4.49
N GLU A 246 -7.84 30.09 3.75
CA GLU A 246 -7.07 28.98 4.35
C GLU A 246 -5.71 29.46 4.86
N PHE A 247 -5.31 28.98 6.04
CA PHE A 247 -4.02 29.30 6.68
C PHE A 247 -3.84 30.76 7.10
N TYR A 248 -4.85 31.60 6.91
CA TYR A 248 -4.77 33.00 7.29
C TYR A 248 -5.11 33.19 8.78
N ARG A 249 -4.29 34.00 9.46
CA ARG A 249 -4.47 34.41 10.86
C ARG A 249 -3.99 35.84 11.03
N THR A 250 -4.71 36.63 11.82
CA THR A 250 -4.30 38.00 12.18
C THR A 250 -3.08 37.95 13.11
N ASP A 251 -2.27 39.02 13.11
CA ASP A 251 -1.06 39.05 13.92
C ASP A 251 -1.38 39.02 15.43
N ALA A 252 -2.44 39.70 15.87
CA ALA A 252 -2.96 39.60 17.23
C ALA A 252 -3.37 38.17 17.62
N ALA A 253 -3.92 37.38 16.69
CA ALA A 253 -4.27 35.99 16.94
C ALA A 253 -3.02 35.09 17.02
N LYS A 254 -1.97 35.38 16.24
CA LYS A 254 -0.67 34.67 16.31
C LYS A 254 0.06 34.95 17.62
N GLU A 255 -0.01 36.17 18.13
CA GLU A 255 0.56 36.56 19.43
C GLU A 255 -0.14 35.88 20.60
N MET A 256 -1.48 35.80 20.57
CA MET A 256 -2.25 35.08 21.60
C MET A 256 -2.10 33.56 21.55
N ASP A 257 -1.91 33.00 20.35
CA ASP A 257 -1.67 31.58 20.17
C ASP A 257 -0.78 31.32 18.96
N ALA A 258 0.45 30.91 19.21
CA ALA A 258 1.39 30.57 18.14
C ALA A 258 1.01 29.27 17.38
N GLN A 259 0.05 28.46 17.86
CA GLN A 259 -0.16 27.08 17.39
C GLN A 259 -1.41 26.84 16.50
N GLY A 260 -2.25 27.85 16.30
CA GLY A 260 -3.45 27.72 15.44
C GLY A 260 -3.13 27.57 13.94
N THR A 261 -3.90 26.73 13.25
CA THR A 261 -3.75 26.37 11.81
C THR A 261 -4.32 27.38 10.83
N GLY A 262 -5.20 28.28 11.28
CA GLY A 262 -5.95 29.16 10.37
C GLY A 262 -6.98 28.44 9.49
N LEU A 263 -7.23 27.15 9.70
CA LEU A 263 -8.18 26.36 8.90
C LEU A 263 -9.59 26.33 9.47
N GLY A 264 -9.76 26.67 10.75
CA GLY A 264 -11.05 26.58 11.42
C GLY A 264 -12.13 27.40 10.71
N LEU A 265 -11.93 28.71 10.54
CA LEU A 265 -12.97 29.56 9.97
C LEU A 265 -13.24 29.28 8.49
N SER A 266 -12.25 28.84 7.72
CA SER A 266 -12.45 28.41 6.32
C SER A 266 -13.28 27.13 6.21
N ILE A 267 -13.05 26.15 7.11
CA ILE A 267 -13.89 24.94 7.21
C ILE A 267 -15.33 25.32 7.63
N ALA A 268 -15.47 26.20 8.63
CA ALA A 268 -16.78 26.67 9.08
C ALA A 268 -17.57 27.34 7.96
N LYS A 269 -16.91 28.21 7.18
CA LYS A 269 -17.50 28.87 6.01
C LYS A 269 -17.98 27.86 4.97
N ARG A 270 -17.14 26.87 4.64
CA ARG A 270 -17.51 25.81 3.68
C ARG A 270 -18.68 24.96 4.15
N VAL A 271 -18.71 24.58 5.43
CA VAL A 271 -19.84 23.82 6.01
C VAL A 271 -21.14 24.62 5.89
N VAL A 272 -21.09 25.92 6.20
CA VAL A 272 -22.28 26.78 6.10
C VAL A 272 -22.74 26.93 4.66
N ASP A 273 -21.82 27.21 3.74
CA ASP A 273 -22.12 27.36 2.30
C ASP A 273 -22.69 26.07 1.70
N LEU A 274 -22.15 24.91 2.13
CA LEU A 274 -22.57 23.60 1.66
C LEU A 274 -24.05 23.31 1.96
N TYR A 275 -24.55 23.73 3.12
CA TYR A 275 -25.94 23.51 3.50
C TYR A 275 -26.85 24.69 3.12
N GLY A 276 -26.41 25.52 2.16
CA GLY A 276 -27.17 26.66 1.66
C GLY A 276 -27.38 27.77 2.71
N GLY A 277 -26.49 27.82 3.70
CA GLY A 277 -26.53 28.78 4.79
C GLY A 277 -25.74 30.06 4.52
N GLN A 278 -25.71 30.95 5.50
CA GLN A 278 -24.90 32.17 5.46
C GLN A 278 -24.10 32.30 6.76
N LEU A 279 -22.79 32.54 6.64
CA LEU A 279 -21.89 32.83 7.75
C LEU A 279 -21.47 34.30 7.68
N GLY A 280 -21.67 35.03 8.78
CA GLY A 280 -21.33 36.42 8.95
C GLY A 280 -20.50 36.66 10.21
N VAL A 281 -19.81 37.80 10.23
CA VAL A 281 -19.00 38.24 11.36
C VAL A 281 -19.19 39.75 11.57
N ALA A 282 -19.34 40.15 12.82
CA ALA A 282 -19.27 41.55 13.25
C ALA A 282 -18.24 41.62 14.39
N SER A 283 -17.22 42.45 14.24
CA SER A 283 -16.15 42.54 15.23
C SER A 283 -15.56 43.94 15.28
N GLU A 284 -15.13 44.35 16.47
CA GLU A 284 -14.39 45.60 16.69
C GLU A 284 -13.19 45.29 17.59
N VAL A 285 -12.02 45.83 17.23
CA VAL A 285 -10.76 45.61 17.97
C VAL A 285 -10.93 46.03 19.44
N GLY A 286 -10.60 45.11 20.35
CA GLY A 286 -10.70 45.30 21.80
C GLY A 286 -12.11 45.18 22.39
N LYS A 287 -13.16 44.98 21.58
CA LYS A 287 -14.53 44.77 22.06
C LYS A 287 -15.07 43.36 21.83
N GLY A 288 -14.40 42.57 20.99
CA GLY A 288 -14.73 41.17 20.72
C GLY A 288 -15.34 40.91 19.36
N SER A 289 -15.86 39.70 19.17
CA SER A 289 -16.38 39.24 17.89
C SER A 289 -17.73 38.54 18.04
N ARG A 290 -18.57 38.70 17.02
CA ARG A 290 -19.86 38.04 16.89
C ARG A 290 -19.89 37.28 15.56
N PHE A 291 -19.88 35.95 15.63
CA PHE A 291 -20.03 35.08 14.48
C PHE A 291 -21.45 34.54 14.42
N SER A 292 -22.14 34.80 13.31
CA SER A 292 -23.53 34.37 13.10
C SER A 292 -23.61 33.44 11.88
N PHE A 293 -24.20 32.27 12.06
CA PHE A 293 -24.52 31.35 10.97
C PHE A 293 -26.02 31.14 10.88
N SER A 294 -26.56 31.02 9.67
CA SER A 294 -27.98 30.73 9.43
C SER A 294 -28.15 29.59 8.44
N PHE A 295 -29.19 28.77 8.65
CA PHE A 295 -29.59 27.69 7.77
C PHE A 295 -31.09 27.78 7.47
N PRO A 296 -31.55 27.40 6.26
CA PRO A 296 -32.98 27.32 5.97
C PRO A 296 -33.66 26.25 6.84
N LYS A 297 -34.88 26.54 7.30
CA LYS A 297 -35.72 25.56 8.01
C LYS A 297 -35.98 24.36 7.10
N ALA A 298 -35.80 23.14 7.62
CA ALA A 298 -36.13 21.96 6.84
C ALA A 298 -37.65 21.86 6.66
N VAL A 299 -38.11 21.71 5.41
CA VAL A 299 -39.53 21.51 5.11
C VAL A 299 -39.96 20.15 5.66
N THR A 300 -40.68 20.14 6.79
CA THR A 300 -41.27 18.94 7.39
C THR A 300 -42.45 18.48 6.53
N ARG A 301 -42.19 17.81 5.41
CA ARG A 301 -43.20 16.89 4.84
C ARG A 301 -43.32 15.71 5.80
N ARG A 302 -44.40 15.68 6.60
CA ARG A 302 -44.88 14.46 7.25
C ARG A 302 -45.14 13.43 6.15
N GLN A 303 -44.18 12.56 5.87
CA GLN A 303 -44.45 11.37 5.08
C GLN A 303 -45.18 10.37 5.98
N PRO A 304 -46.30 9.79 5.50
CA PRO A 304 -46.92 8.66 6.19
C PRO A 304 -45.88 7.53 6.29
N VAL A 305 -45.90 6.84 7.42
CA VAL A 305 -45.11 5.63 7.66
C VAL A 305 -45.65 4.56 6.71
N LEU A 306 -45.20 4.58 5.46
CA LEU A 306 -45.32 3.45 4.56
C LEU A 306 -44.31 2.42 5.03
N ASP A 307 -44.84 1.27 5.45
CA ASP A 307 -44.11 0.03 5.62
C ASP A 307 -43.25 -0.22 4.38
N ARG A 308 -41.95 0.08 4.50
CA ARG A 308 -40.92 -0.11 3.48
C ARG A 308 -40.05 -1.31 3.86
N ARG A 309 -40.69 -2.43 4.20
CA ARG A 309 -40.02 -3.74 4.27
C ARG A 309 -39.65 -4.33 2.90
N SER A 310 -39.81 -3.61 1.79
CA SER A 310 -39.25 -4.03 0.50
C SER A 310 -38.60 -2.87 -0.25
N ARG A 311 -37.36 -3.11 -0.72
CA ARG A 311 -36.59 -2.30 -1.70
C ARG A 311 -35.84 -1.05 -1.20
N ARG A 312 -34.97 -1.19 -0.20
CA ARG A 312 -33.82 -0.29 -0.01
C ARG A 312 -32.55 -1.13 0.14
N ALA A 313 -31.60 -0.99 -0.78
CA ALA A 313 -30.24 -1.45 -0.55
C ALA A 313 -29.66 -0.70 0.67
N PRO A 314 -28.99 -1.36 1.62
CA PRO A 314 -28.48 -0.72 2.82
C PRO A 314 -27.27 0.15 2.46
N ARG A 315 -27.27 1.45 2.83
CA ARG A 315 -26.07 2.29 2.72
C ARG A 315 -25.04 1.84 3.76
N GLU A 316 -23.98 1.17 3.29
CA GLU A 316 -22.95 0.52 4.09
C GLU A 316 -22.23 1.50 5.03
N ARG A 317 -22.05 1.06 6.27
CA ARG A 317 -21.18 1.67 7.28
C ARG A 317 -19.74 1.44 6.82
N VAL A 318 -18.81 2.39 7.03
CA VAL A 318 -17.37 2.14 6.85
C VAL A 318 -17.00 0.90 7.65
N LYS A 319 -16.63 -0.16 6.94
CA LYS A 319 -16.32 -1.44 7.54
C LYS A 319 -14.96 -1.36 8.21
N VAL A 320 -14.90 -1.78 9.46
CA VAL A 320 -13.70 -1.71 10.31
C VAL A 320 -13.17 -3.10 10.62
N PHE A 321 -12.12 -3.20 11.44
CA PHE A 321 -11.53 -4.50 11.77
C PHE A 321 -12.54 -5.50 12.35
N ARG A 322 -13.52 -5.03 13.12
CA ARG A 322 -14.61 -5.88 13.63
C ARG A 322 -15.48 -6.47 12.51
N ASP A 323 -15.69 -5.73 11.43
CA ASP A 323 -16.42 -6.22 10.26
C ASP A 323 -15.53 -7.19 9.47
N LEU A 324 -14.22 -6.91 9.36
CA LEU A 324 -13.24 -7.86 8.80
C LEU A 324 -13.21 -9.19 9.58
N GLN A 325 -13.27 -9.13 10.91
CA GLN A 325 -13.37 -10.32 11.75
C GLN A 325 -14.60 -11.15 11.40
N ARG A 326 -15.75 -10.51 11.23
CA ARG A 326 -17.01 -11.18 10.94
C ARG A 326 -17.08 -11.74 9.52
N GLU A 327 -16.66 -10.95 8.54
CA GLU A 327 -16.88 -11.23 7.12
C GLU A 327 -15.76 -12.08 6.52
N VAL A 328 -14.55 -12.01 7.06
CA VAL A 328 -13.37 -12.72 6.52
C VAL A 328 -12.83 -13.74 7.50
N ILE A 329 -12.54 -13.35 8.75
CA ILE A 329 -11.80 -14.21 9.68
C ILE A 329 -12.67 -15.37 10.18
N LEU A 330 -13.85 -15.08 10.73
CA LEU A 330 -14.78 -16.08 11.26
C LEU A 330 -15.36 -16.98 10.16
N LYS A 331 -15.34 -16.54 8.90
CA LYS A 331 -15.73 -17.36 7.73
C LYS A 331 -14.60 -18.24 7.19
N GLY A 332 -13.41 -18.21 7.81
CA GLY A 332 -12.25 -19.00 7.36
C GLY A 332 -11.58 -18.49 6.08
N LEU A 333 -11.92 -17.28 5.63
CA LEU A 333 -11.36 -16.68 4.41
C LEU A 333 -10.02 -15.99 4.65
N CYS A 334 -9.61 -15.78 5.91
CA CYS A 334 -8.38 -15.07 6.21
C CYS A 334 -7.14 -15.84 5.70
N GLY A 335 -6.48 -15.27 4.70
CA GLY A 335 -5.22 -15.78 4.16
C GLY A 335 -4.00 -15.57 5.09
N LYS A 336 -4.20 -15.13 6.34
CA LYS A 336 -3.16 -14.88 7.35
C LYS A 336 -1.98 -14.04 6.85
N CYS A 337 -2.20 -13.15 5.87
CA CYS A 337 -1.11 -12.43 5.20
C CYS A 337 -0.43 -11.36 6.04
N GLY A 338 -1.01 -10.98 7.18
CA GLY A 338 -0.48 -9.96 8.07
C GLY A 338 -0.71 -8.51 7.64
N GLY A 339 -1.31 -8.25 6.47
CA GLY A 339 -1.50 -6.88 5.96
C GLY A 339 -2.24 -5.95 6.93
N CYS A 340 -3.35 -6.41 7.51
CA CYS A 340 -4.13 -5.62 8.48
C CYS A 340 -3.35 -5.23 9.75
N VAL A 341 -2.43 -6.08 10.21
CA VAL A 341 -1.58 -5.81 11.39
C VAL A 341 -0.40 -4.91 11.02
N SER A 342 0.21 -5.17 9.86
CA SER A 342 1.44 -4.51 9.42
C SER A 342 1.21 -3.06 9.01
N PHE A 343 0.01 -2.75 8.51
CA PHE A 343 -0.37 -1.42 8.02
C PHE A 343 -1.50 -0.82 8.84
N CYS A 344 -1.59 -1.23 10.10
CA CYS A 344 -2.53 -0.60 11.02
C CYS A 344 -2.10 0.85 11.26
N SER A 345 -2.96 1.82 10.97
CA SER A 345 -2.71 3.24 11.25
C SER A 345 -2.52 3.54 12.74
N ALA A 346 -2.99 2.64 13.61
CA ALA A 346 -2.76 2.64 15.05
C ALA A 346 -1.78 1.52 15.49
N GLY A 347 -0.90 1.08 14.58
CA GLY A 347 0.06 0.00 14.79
C GLY A 347 1.07 0.31 15.90
N ALA A 348 1.58 1.54 15.95
CA ALA A 348 2.44 2.04 17.02
C ALA A 348 1.72 2.12 18.38
N LEU A 349 0.38 2.19 18.37
CA LEU A 349 -0.45 2.20 19.58
C LEU A 349 -0.86 0.79 20.04
N GLY A 350 -0.36 -0.26 19.37
CA GLY A 350 -0.71 -1.64 19.67
C GLY A 350 -2.18 -1.95 19.41
N ALA A 351 -2.77 -1.45 18.33
CA ALA A 351 -4.18 -1.71 18.06
C ALA A 351 -4.46 -3.16 17.62
N LEU A 352 -3.60 -3.74 16.78
CA LEU A 352 -3.73 -5.08 16.22
C LEU A 352 -2.43 -5.87 16.37
N GLU A 353 -2.56 -7.18 16.56
CA GLU A 353 -1.45 -8.14 16.63
C GLU A 353 -1.82 -9.44 15.90
N MET A 354 -0.80 -10.24 15.58
CA MET A 354 -1.01 -11.63 15.15
C MET A 354 -1.12 -12.51 16.40
N GLY A 355 -2.16 -13.34 16.48
CA GLY A 355 -2.32 -14.34 17.54
C GLY A 355 -1.40 -15.54 17.34
N GLU A 356 -1.35 -16.42 18.34
CA GLU A 356 -0.60 -17.70 18.29
C GLU A 356 -1.13 -18.65 17.20
N ASP A 357 -2.37 -18.45 16.78
CA ASP A 357 -3.02 -19.16 15.68
C ASP A 357 -2.75 -18.53 14.31
N ASP A 358 -1.82 -17.56 14.23
CA ASP A 358 -1.52 -16.73 13.06
C ASP A 358 -2.74 -15.97 12.51
N LEU A 359 -3.80 -15.77 13.30
CA LEU A 359 -4.93 -14.92 12.93
C LEU A 359 -4.76 -13.51 13.52
N PRO A 360 -5.11 -12.45 12.76
CA PRO A 360 -5.03 -11.11 13.30
C PRO A 360 -6.14 -10.89 14.33
N ARG A 361 -5.81 -10.21 15.44
CA ARG A 361 -6.73 -9.88 16.53
C ARG A 361 -6.44 -8.49 17.10
N TYR A 362 -7.39 -7.96 17.87
CA TYR A 362 -7.13 -6.79 18.71
C TYR A 362 -6.11 -7.14 19.80
N ALA A 363 -5.11 -6.30 20.01
CA ALA A 363 -4.19 -6.49 21.12
C ALA A 363 -4.86 -6.17 22.46
N LYS A 364 -4.25 -6.62 23.56
CA LYS A 364 -4.75 -6.34 24.91
C LYS A 364 -4.69 -4.84 25.21
N GLY A 365 -5.84 -4.21 25.46
CA GLY A 365 -5.94 -2.75 25.65
C GLY A 365 -5.91 -1.94 24.34
N ALA A 366 -6.30 -2.56 23.22
CA ALA A 366 -6.24 -2.00 21.88
C ALA A 366 -6.80 -0.56 21.76
N LYS A 367 -5.99 0.33 21.18
CA LYS A 367 -6.35 1.72 20.85
C LYS A 367 -6.71 1.85 19.36
N CYS A 368 -7.65 1.02 18.89
CA CYS A 368 -8.09 1.07 17.49
C CYS A 368 -8.91 2.34 17.22
N VAL A 369 -8.52 3.10 16.21
CA VAL A 369 -9.20 4.34 15.78
C VAL A 369 -10.34 4.10 14.77
N ALA A 370 -10.65 2.83 14.46
CA ALA A 370 -11.76 2.45 13.59
C ALA A 370 -11.71 3.08 12.17
N CYS A 371 -10.49 3.29 11.61
CA CYS A 371 -10.29 3.94 10.30
C CYS A 371 -10.71 3.10 9.07
N GLY A 372 -10.90 1.79 9.21
CA GLY A 372 -11.33 0.92 8.11
C GLY A 372 -10.23 0.43 7.16
N ILE A 373 -9.01 0.97 7.21
CA ILE A 373 -7.90 0.58 6.30
C ILE A 373 -7.66 -0.93 6.29
N CYS A 374 -7.63 -1.57 7.47
CA CYS A 374 -7.48 -3.02 7.59
C CYS A 374 -8.51 -3.84 6.80
N TYR A 375 -9.74 -3.33 6.65
CA TYR A 375 -10.80 -3.95 5.87
C TYR A 375 -10.57 -3.72 4.38
N LEU A 376 -10.32 -2.47 3.99
CA LEU A 376 -10.12 -2.07 2.59
C LEU A 376 -8.94 -2.80 1.93
N ILE A 377 -7.81 -2.92 2.65
CA ILE A 377 -6.57 -3.54 2.12
C ILE A 377 -6.60 -5.07 2.15
N CYS A 378 -7.63 -5.67 2.74
CA CYS A 378 -7.73 -7.12 2.81
C CYS A 378 -7.87 -7.69 1.38
N PRO A 379 -7.08 -8.71 1.01
CA PRO A 379 -7.20 -9.31 -0.32
C PRO A 379 -8.53 -10.05 -0.54
N GLN A 380 -9.34 -10.27 0.50
CA GLN A 380 -10.61 -10.99 0.46
C GLN A 380 -11.83 -10.07 0.37
N THR A 381 -11.66 -8.78 0.62
CA THR A 381 -12.70 -7.76 0.44
C THR A 381 -12.66 -7.24 -0.99
N THR A 382 -13.76 -6.67 -1.48
CA THR A 382 -13.90 -6.28 -2.89
C THR A 382 -14.01 -4.77 -3.09
N ASP A 383 -14.11 -4.02 -2.00
CA ASP A 383 -14.40 -2.58 -1.96
C ASP A 383 -13.36 -1.70 -2.68
N LEU A 384 -12.16 -2.23 -2.93
CA LEU A 384 -11.08 -1.54 -3.67
C LEU A 384 -10.71 -2.21 -4.99
N ASP A 385 -11.45 -3.24 -5.41
CA ASP A 385 -11.04 -4.03 -6.56
C ASP A 385 -11.12 -3.22 -7.86
N ALA A 386 -12.08 -2.31 -8.00
CA ALA A 386 -12.24 -1.48 -9.19
C ALA A 386 -11.05 -0.51 -9.33
N GLU A 387 -10.72 0.20 -8.25
CA GLU A 387 -9.62 1.17 -8.18
C GLU A 387 -8.27 0.50 -8.42
N VAL A 388 -8.07 -0.70 -7.86
CA VAL A 388 -6.84 -1.48 -8.09
C VAL A 388 -6.78 -1.98 -9.54
N ARG A 389 -7.89 -2.48 -10.10
CA ARG A 389 -7.94 -2.88 -11.51
C ARG A 389 -7.59 -1.72 -12.43
N GLU A 390 -8.14 -0.54 -12.18
CA GLU A 390 -7.85 0.68 -12.95
C GLU A 390 -6.40 1.13 -12.77
N SER A 391 -5.93 1.28 -11.53
CA SER A 391 -4.58 1.76 -11.19
C SER A 391 -3.47 0.92 -11.81
N PHE A 392 -3.70 -0.39 -11.95
CA PHE A 392 -2.73 -1.35 -12.48
C PHE A 392 -3.11 -1.89 -13.86
N GLY A 393 -4.10 -1.27 -14.51
CA GLY A 393 -4.50 -1.57 -15.88
C GLY A 393 -4.97 -3.02 -16.11
N TRP A 394 -5.51 -3.70 -15.10
CA TRP A 394 -5.83 -5.13 -15.15
C TRP A 394 -6.76 -5.49 -16.30
N ARG A 395 -6.47 -6.62 -16.97
CA ARG A 395 -7.29 -7.17 -18.06
C ARG A 395 -7.48 -8.67 -17.86
N ALA A 396 -8.67 -9.15 -18.19
CA ALA A 396 -8.94 -10.58 -18.22
C ALA A 396 -8.04 -11.29 -19.25
N PRO A 397 -7.67 -12.57 -19.04
CA PRO A 397 -8.08 -13.41 -17.91
C PRO A 397 -7.13 -13.38 -16.70
N ILE A 398 -5.88 -12.93 -16.84
CA ILE A 398 -4.80 -13.09 -15.84
C ILE A 398 -4.03 -11.78 -15.55
N GLY A 399 -4.69 -10.64 -15.72
CA GLY A 399 -4.05 -9.33 -15.66
C GLY A 399 -3.24 -9.00 -16.92
N ILE A 400 -2.61 -7.83 -16.92
CA ILE A 400 -1.71 -7.42 -18.00
C ILE A 400 -0.41 -8.21 -17.95
N TYR A 401 0.07 -8.58 -19.13
CA TYR A 401 1.43 -9.06 -19.33
C TYR A 401 1.92 -8.59 -20.71
N GLN A 402 3.22 -8.37 -20.82
CA GLN A 402 3.91 -7.94 -22.04
C GLN A 402 4.56 -9.14 -22.75
N ALA A 403 5.10 -10.08 -21.97
CA ALA A 403 5.78 -11.27 -22.47
C ALA A 403 5.78 -12.40 -21.44
N ALA A 404 5.90 -13.65 -21.89
CA ALA A 404 6.23 -14.80 -21.07
C ALA A 404 7.56 -15.43 -21.51
N ARG A 405 8.43 -15.76 -20.54
CA ARG A 405 9.76 -16.33 -20.79
C ARG A 405 10.04 -17.53 -19.89
N SER A 406 10.78 -18.50 -20.41
CA SER A 406 11.28 -19.64 -19.65
C SER A 406 12.76 -19.43 -19.36
N ALA A 407 13.11 -19.23 -18.09
CA ALA A 407 14.47 -18.87 -17.70
C ALA A 407 14.96 -19.62 -16.45
N ARG A 408 16.27 -19.60 -16.24
CA ARG A 408 16.92 -20.09 -15.01
C ARG A 408 18.04 -19.16 -14.57
N ALA A 409 18.43 -19.26 -13.31
CA ALA A 409 19.61 -18.58 -12.78
C ALA A 409 20.86 -19.07 -13.51
N SER A 410 21.76 -18.15 -13.84
CA SER A 410 23.07 -18.49 -14.41
C SER A 410 24.02 -19.04 -13.36
N ASP A 411 23.89 -18.57 -12.12
CA ASP A 411 24.66 -19.05 -10.97
C ASP A 411 24.14 -20.43 -10.51
N GLU A 412 24.99 -21.45 -10.66
CA GLU A 412 24.67 -22.83 -10.29
C GLU A 412 24.53 -23.02 -8.75
N SER A 413 25.04 -22.09 -7.93
CA SER A 413 24.76 -22.10 -6.48
C SER A 413 23.30 -21.73 -6.18
N ILE A 414 22.72 -20.78 -6.93
CA ILE A 414 21.30 -20.41 -6.84
C ILE A 414 20.44 -21.52 -7.43
N HIS A 415 20.82 -22.02 -8.61
CA HIS A 415 20.03 -23.01 -9.34
C HIS A 415 19.85 -24.31 -8.53
N ARG A 416 20.90 -24.79 -7.86
CA ARG A 416 20.86 -26.03 -7.05
C ARG A 416 19.90 -25.96 -5.88
N ILE A 417 19.78 -24.81 -5.22
CA ILE A 417 18.93 -24.66 -4.03
C ILE A 417 17.51 -24.23 -4.39
N ALA A 418 17.25 -23.78 -5.62
CA ALA A 418 15.96 -23.27 -6.03
C ALA A 418 14.85 -24.34 -6.16
N THR A 419 13.60 -23.91 -6.01
CA THR A 419 12.44 -24.78 -6.24
C THR A 419 12.32 -25.16 -7.71
N ASP A 420 12.41 -24.17 -8.60
CA ASP A 420 12.39 -24.30 -10.05
C ASP A 420 13.74 -23.82 -10.65
N GLY A 421 13.73 -22.84 -11.56
CA GLY A 421 14.95 -22.30 -12.18
C GLY A 421 15.73 -21.29 -11.35
N GLY A 422 15.23 -20.82 -10.20
CA GLY A 422 15.94 -19.86 -9.34
C GLY A 422 15.94 -18.42 -9.83
N VAL A 423 15.11 -18.09 -10.82
CA VAL A 423 15.05 -16.76 -11.45
C VAL A 423 14.71 -15.66 -10.44
N VAL A 424 13.76 -15.89 -9.54
CA VAL A 424 13.36 -14.89 -8.53
C VAL A 424 14.55 -14.48 -7.66
N THR A 425 15.31 -15.44 -7.13
CA THR A 425 16.50 -15.17 -6.32
C THR A 425 17.58 -14.46 -7.12
N ALA A 426 17.80 -14.85 -8.38
CA ALA A 426 18.78 -14.21 -9.25
C ALA A 426 18.41 -12.74 -9.58
N LEU A 427 17.14 -12.44 -9.81
CA LEU A 427 16.65 -11.08 -10.04
C LEU A 427 16.80 -10.19 -8.80
N LEU A 428 16.48 -10.71 -7.61
CA LEU A 428 16.66 -9.98 -6.35
C LEU A 428 18.14 -9.68 -6.08
N LEU A 429 19.01 -10.67 -6.35
CA LEU A 429 20.45 -10.51 -6.22
C LEU A 429 20.99 -9.44 -7.19
N TYR A 430 20.56 -9.49 -8.45
CA TYR A 430 20.85 -8.44 -9.44
C TYR A 430 20.47 -7.05 -8.91
N MET A 431 19.23 -6.91 -8.42
CA MET A 431 18.73 -5.63 -7.92
C MET A 431 19.48 -5.14 -6.67
N LEU A 432 19.90 -6.02 -5.76
CA LEU A 432 20.72 -5.64 -4.60
C LEU A 432 22.13 -5.22 -5.02
N GLU A 433 22.82 -6.03 -5.84
CA GLU A 433 24.20 -5.77 -6.25
C GLU A 433 24.31 -4.49 -7.11
N ARG A 434 23.26 -4.19 -7.90
CA ARG A 434 23.16 -2.93 -8.68
C ARG A 434 22.48 -1.78 -7.93
N ARG A 435 22.20 -1.94 -6.63
CA ARG A 435 21.58 -0.92 -5.77
C ARG A 435 20.27 -0.34 -6.33
N ARG A 436 19.51 -1.17 -7.05
CA ARG A 436 18.13 -0.87 -7.48
C ARG A 436 17.17 -0.99 -6.29
N ILE A 437 17.47 -1.89 -5.36
CA ILE A 437 16.82 -2.03 -4.05
C ILE A 437 17.87 -2.04 -2.95
N ASP A 438 17.47 -1.68 -1.75
CA ASP A 438 18.30 -1.68 -0.54
C ASP A 438 18.01 -2.90 0.35
N GLY A 439 16.92 -3.63 0.04
CA GLY A 439 16.50 -4.84 0.74
C GLY A 439 15.40 -5.59 -0.02
N ALA A 440 15.24 -6.87 0.28
CA ALA A 440 14.21 -7.73 -0.29
C ALA A 440 13.43 -8.42 0.83
N ILE A 441 12.11 -8.26 0.82
CA ILE A 441 11.21 -8.93 1.77
C ILE A 441 10.88 -10.30 1.19
N VAL A 442 11.42 -11.33 1.84
CA VAL A 442 11.40 -12.73 1.38
C VAL A 442 10.99 -13.67 2.53
N SER A 443 10.82 -14.95 2.21
CA SER A 443 10.41 -15.98 3.17
C SER A 443 11.59 -16.92 3.45
N ARG A 444 12.18 -16.81 4.64
CA ARG A 444 13.26 -17.68 5.10
C ARG A 444 12.72 -19.04 5.53
N ARG A 445 13.51 -20.08 5.29
CA ARG A 445 13.27 -21.41 5.87
C ARG A 445 13.76 -21.46 7.31
N THR A 446 12.95 -21.97 8.23
CA THR A 446 13.35 -22.24 9.62
C THR A 446 13.39 -23.72 9.94
N THR A 447 12.46 -24.50 9.42
CA THR A 447 12.45 -25.97 9.48
C THR A 447 12.11 -26.55 8.10
N ALA A 448 11.97 -27.88 7.96
CA ALA A 448 11.60 -28.51 6.69
C ALA A 448 10.31 -27.87 6.11
N PHE A 449 9.26 -27.71 6.91
CA PHE A 449 8.01 -27.07 6.48
C PHE A 449 7.71 -25.76 7.21
N GLY A 450 8.70 -25.18 7.89
CA GLY A 450 8.60 -23.93 8.63
C GLY A 450 9.15 -22.77 7.83
N ARG A 451 8.38 -21.68 7.73
CA ARG A 451 8.76 -20.48 7.02
C ARG A 451 8.48 -19.25 7.86
N GLU A 452 9.41 -18.31 7.82
CA GLU A 452 9.29 -17.02 8.50
C GLU A 452 9.66 -15.88 7.57
N PRO A 453 9.00 -14.73 7.68
CA PRO A 453 9.30 -13.59 6.85
C PRO A 453 10.62 -12.95 7.30
N MET A 454 11.45 -12.53 6.34
CA MET A 454 12.71 -11.83 6.60
C MET A 454 12.93 -10.69 5.61
N ILE A 455 13.72 -9.72 6.05
CA ILE A 455 14.28 -8.69 5.17
C ILE A 455 15.72 -9.12 4.87
N ALA A 456 15.97 -9.49 3.62
CA ALA A 456 17.31 -9.82 3.13
C ALA A 456 17.96 -8.57 2.53
N THR A 457 19.14 -8.23 3.03
CA THR A 457 19.97 -7.09 2.58
C THR A 457 21.30 -7.55 1.98
N THR A 458 21.65 -8.82 2.17
CA THR A 458 22.87 -9.44 1.65
C THR A 458 22.57 -10.63 0.74
N ARG A 459 23.59 -11.05 -0.02
CA ARG A 459 23.53 -12.24 -0.88
C ARG A 459 23.27 -13.50 -0.05
N GLU A 460 23.94 -13.64 1.08
CA GLU A 460 23.86 -14.80 1.97
C GLU A 460 22.44 -14.92 2.55
N GLU A 461 21.87 -13.79 2.97
CA GLU A 461 20.48 -13.73 3.47
C GLU A 461 19.46 -14.10 2.38
N LEU A 462 19.66 -13.63 1.14
CA LEU A 462 18.82 -14.00 0.00
C LEU A 462 18.91 -15.49 -0.32
N LEU A 463 20.12 -16.06 -0.35
CA LEU A 463 20.34 -17.48 -0.60
C LEU A 463 19.70 -18.35 0.50
N ALA A 464 19.76 -17.90 1.76
CA ALA A 464 19.12 -18.59 2.88
C ALA A 464 17.58 -18.62 2.79
N ALA A 465 16.98 -17.71 2.01
CA ALA A 465 15.55 -17.69 1.74
C ALA A 465 15.14 -18.47 0.47
N ALA A 466 16.10 -18.90 -0.36
CA ALA A 466 15.82 -19.51 -1.64
C ALA A 466 15.32 -20.97 -1.52
N GLY A 467 14.35 -21.30 -2.36
CA GLY A 467 13.94 -22.68 -2.63
C GLY A 467 13.07 -23.37 -1.59
N SER A 468 12.66 -24.60 -1.93
CA SER A 468 11.81 -25.53 -1.14
C SER A 468 12.47 -26.90 -0.94
N ASP A 469 13.80 -26.99 -1.07
CA ASP A 469 14.56 -28.19 -0.72
C ASP A 469 14.62 -28.35 0.81
N PHE A 470 14.56 -29.58 1.32
CA PHE A 470 14.53 -29.98 2.73
C PHE A 470 15.67 -30.95 3.07
N GLY A 471 16.51 -31.33 2.11
CA GLY A 471 17.54 -32.37 2.26
C GLY A 471 18.63 -32.08 3.31
N GLY A 472 18.75 -30.83 3.78
CA GLY A 472 19.77 -30.40 4.75
C GLY A 472 19.30 -30.19 6.20
N SER A 473 17.99 -30.31 6.51
CA SER A 473 17.50 -30.07 7.88
C SER A 473 17.65 -31.33 8.74
N SER A 474 18.76 -31.41 9.47
CA SER A 474 19.08 -32.49 10.41
C SER A 474 18.59 -32.24 11.84
N HIS A 475 17.71 -31.27 12.08
CA HIS A 475 17.22 -30.94 13.43
C HIS A 475 15.74 -31.30 13.57
N LEU A 476 15.50 -32.60 13.73
CA LEU A 476 14.23 -33.22 14.13
C LEU A 476 13.78 -32.83 15.56
N GLU A 477 14.60 -32.09 16.32
CA GLU A 477 14.30 -31.70 17.71
C GLU A 477 13.50 -30.39 17.84
N GLN A 478 13.29 -29.64 16.75
CA GLN A 478 12.46 -28.42 16.72
C GLN A 478 11.16 -28.64 15.94
N LEU A 479 10.51 -29.79 16.18
CA LEU A 479 9.20 -30.09 15.63
C LEU A 479 8.14 -29.35 16.45
N SER A 480 7.78 -28.14 16.03
CA SER A 480 6.53 -27.47 16.46
C SER A 480 5.31 -28.31 16.05
N ASP A 481 4.20 -28.21 16.79
CA ASP A 481 2.95 -28.91 16.49
C ASP A 481 2.23 -28.40 15.22
N HIS A 482 2.71 -27.30 14.63
CA HIS A 482 2.11 -26.64 13.46
C HIS A 482 3.13 -26.39 12.34
N TYR A 483 2.91 -27.02 11.17
CA TYR A 483 3.68 -26.80 9.93
C TYR A 483 2.84 -26.09 8.87
N THR A 484 3.44 -25.11 8.17
CA THR A 484 2.77 -24.31 7.14
C THR A 484 3.69 -24.01 5.97
N THR A 485 3.25 -24.29 4.74
CA THR A 485 4.02 -23.90 3.54
C THR A 485 3.94 -22.41 3.24
N TYR A 486 3.13 -21.67 4.00
CA TYR A 486 2.91 -20.24 3.84
C TYR A 486 3.64 -19.43 4.90
N SER A 487 4.23 -18.31 4.49
CA SER A 487 4.80 -17.30 5.37
C SER A 487 4.10 -15.96 5.18
N PRO A 488 3.72 -15.24 6.26
CA PRO A 488 3.08 -13.93 6.18
C PRO A 488 4.10 -12.81 5.89
N THR A 489 4.69 -12.79 4.70
CA THR A 489 5.74 -11.85 4.27
C THR A 489 5.48 -10.38 4.63
N LEU A 490 4.22 -9.94 4.67
CA LEU A 490 3.88 -8.56 5.01
C LEU A 490 4.20 -8.20 6.47
N SER A 491 4.26 -9.15 7.40
CA SER A 491 4.56 -8.84 8.81
C SER A 491 5.98 -8.29 9.02
N ALA A 492 6.93 -8.64 8.14
CA ALA A 492 8.26 -8.04 8.14
C ALA A 492 8.24 -6.55 7.79
N ILE A 493 7.19 -6.04 7.14
CA ILE A 493 7.06 -4.62 6.77
C ILE A 493 6.95 -3.73 8.01
N LYS A 494 6.32 -4.23 9.10
CA LYS A 494 6.27 -3.50 10.37
C LYS A 494 7.67 -3.24 10.95
N GLY A 495 8.63 -4.12 10.66
CA GLY A 495 10.03 -3.94 11.05
C GLY A 495 10.77 -2.85 10.27
N LEU A 496 10.21 -2.34 9.17
CA LEU A 496 10.87 -1.32 8.34
C LEU A 496 10.99 0.03 9.04
N GLU A 497 10.10 0.35 9.99
CA GLU A 497 10.07 1.63 10.72
C GLU A 497 11.38 1.94 11.48
N GLY A 498 12.19 0.91 11.77
CA GLY A 498 13.53 1.05 12.38
C GLY A 498 14.71 0.80 11.43
N THR A 499 14.46 0.57 10.13
CA THR A 499 15.50 0.25 9.14
C THR A 499 15.78 1.44 8.22
N ARG A 500 16.96 1.49 7.60
CA ARG A 500 17.32 2.48 6.56
C ARG A 500 16.83 2.11 5.16
N LEU A 501 15.77 1.31 5.05
CA LEU A 501 15.27 0.84 3.76
C LEU A 501 14.39 1.90 3.10
N HIS A 502 14.81 2.36 1.92
CA HIS A 502 14.06 3.33 1.12
C HIS A 502 13.42 2.69 -0.11
N ARG A 503 14.02 1.62 -0.65
CA ARG A 503 13.51 0.87 -1.80
C ARG A 503 13.62 -0.63 -1.54
N ALA A 504 12.50 -1.28 -1.28
CA ALA A 504 12.44 -2.71 -1.06
C ALA A 504 11.78 -3.43 -2.24
N ALA A 505 12.31 -4.61 -2.59
CA ALA A 505 11.55 -5.59 -3.36
C ALA A 505 10.73 -6.47 -2.41
N VAL A 506 9.59 -6.99 -2.85
CA VAL A 506 8.80 -7.98 -2.11
C VAL A 506 8.56 -9.20 -2.98
N VAL A 507 8.75 -10.39 -2.41
CA VAL A 507 8.31 -11.66 -3.00
C VAL A 507 7.07 -12.13 -2.27
N GLY A 508 5.97 -12.31 -3.00
CA GLY A 508 4.72 -12.69 -2.36
C GLY A 508 3.79 -13.52 -3.23
N THR A 509 2.87 -14.23 -2.58
CA THR A 509 1.76 -14.92 -3.24
C THR A 509 0.66 -13.91 -3.61
N PRO A 510 -0.35 -14.31 -4.41
CA PRO A 510 -1.35 -13.38 -4.92
C PRO A 510 -2.08 -12.58 -3.83
N CYS A 511 -2.40 -13.21 -2.69
CA CYS A 511 -3.05 -12.51 -1.58
C CYS A 511 -2.16 -11.44 -0.93
N GLN A 512 -0.84 -11.61 -0.95
CA GLN A 512 0.11 -10.64 -0.40
C GLN A 512 0.29 -9.46 -1.36
N ILE A 513 0.56 -9.74 -2.64
CA ILE A 513 0.75 -8.70 -3.65
C ILE A 513 -0.53 -7.88 -3.84
N ARG A 514 -1.70 -8.51 -3.85
CA ARG A 514 -2.98 -7.79 -3.94
C ARG A 514 -3.21 -6.87 -2.74
N SER A 515 -2.84 -7.29 -1.53
CA SER A 515 -2.89 -6.41 -0.36
C SER A 515 -1.95 -5.20 -0.53
N ILE A 516 -0.73 -5.43 -1.03
CA ILE A 516 0.25 -4.37 -1.35
C ILE A 516 -0.30 -3.37 -2.36
N ARG A 517 -0.90 -3.85 -3.45
CA ARG A 517 -1.46 -2.95 -4.47
C ARG A 517 -2.66 -2.16 -3.95
N LYS A 518 -3.55 -2.77 -3.17
CA LYS A 518 -4.62 -2.04 -2.46
C LYS A 518 -4.08 -0.93 -1.57
N MET A 519 -2.97 -1.18 -0.89
CA MET A 519 -2.33 -0.15 -0.05
C MET A 519 -1.70 0.98 -0.86
N GLN A 520 -1.08 0.65 -2.00
CA GLN A 520 -0.51 1.65 -2.90
C GLN A 520 -1.61 2.52 -3.53
N SER A 521 -2.76 1.94 -3.89
CA SER A 521 -3.94 2.69 -4.36
C SER A 521 -4.55 3.61 -3.28
N LEU A 522 -4.40 3.26 -2.01
CA LEU A 522 -4.81 4.10 -0.87
C LEU A 522 -3.70 5.03 -0.34
N HIS A 523 -2.49 4.97 -0.91
CA HIS A 523 -1.31 5.70 -0.43
C HIS A 523 -0.99 5.48 1.07
N VAL A 524 -1.25 4.28 1.59
CA VAL A 524 -0.98 3.94 3.00
C VAL A 524 0.53 3.85 3.23
N VAL A 525 1.08 4.58 4.19
CA VAL A 525 2.49 4.46 4.59
C VAL A 525 2.72 3.15 5.37
N PRO A 526 3.82 2.39 5.14
CA PRO A 526 4.96 2.66 4.25
C PRO A 526 4.90 1.94 2.89
N SER A 527 3.74 1.87 2.22
CA SER A 527 3.63 1.19 0.90
C SER A 527 4.54 1.78 -0.19
N HIS A 528 4.95 3.04 -0.05
CA HIS A 528 5.89 3.71 -0.95
C HIS A 528 7.32 3.13 -0.91
N VAL A 529 7.69 2.43 0.18
CA VAL A 529 8.99 1.75 0.28
C VAL A 529 9.05 0.55 -0.65
N ILE A 530 7.91 -0.07 -0.98
CA ILE A 530 7.85 -1.21 -1.90
C ILE A 530 8.00 -0.73 -3.34
N ALA A 531 9.23 -0.78 -3.84
CA ALA A 531 9.61 -0.30 -5.17
C ALA A 531 9.35 -1.33 -6.28
N PHE A 532 9.37 -2.63 -5.94
CA PHE A 532 9.24 -3.73 -6.90
C PHE A 532 8.55 -4.96 -6.28
N ALA A 533 7.62 -5.58 -7.01
CA ALA A 533 6.89 -6.76 -6.55
C ALA A 533 7.08 -7.96 -7.47
N VAL A 534 7.67 -9.04 -6.93
CA VAL A 534 7.74 -10.35 -7.59
C VAL A 534 6.63 -11.24 -7.04
N GLY A 535 5.68 -11.56 -7.89
CA GLY A 535 4.56 -12.44 -7.60
C GLY A 535 4.90 -13.89 -7.86
N LEU A 536 4.67 -14.78 -6.90
CA LEU A 536 4.74 -16.22 -7.17
C LEU A 536 3.39 -16.73 -7.70
N PHE A 537 3.42 -17.61 -8.70
CA PHE A 537 2.26 -18.43 -9.03
C PHE A 537 1.87 -19.25 -7.80
N CYS A 538 0.58 -19.33 -7.53
CA CYS A 538 0.10 -20.02 -6.34
C CYS A 538 -1.24 -20.65 -6.63
N MET A 539 -1.32 -21.98 -6.58
CA MET A 539 -2.59 -22.67 -6.51
C MET A 539 -3.07 -22.68 -5.06
N GLU A 540 -2.28 -23.31 -4.17
CA GLU A 540 -2.62 -23.47 -2.75
C GLU A 540 -1.40 -23.39 -1.85
N ASN A 541 -1.68 -23.27 -0.55
CA ASN A 541 -0.73 -23.50 0.52
C ASN A 541 -1.37 -24.45 1.52
N PHE A 542 -0.55 -25.18 2.27
CA PHE A 542 -0.98 -26.30 3.09
C PHE A 542 -0.65 -26.07 4.57
N ILE A 543 -1.50 -26.61 5.44
CA ILE A 543 -1.28 -26.75 6.88
C ILE A 543 -1.18 -28.24 7.17
N PHE A 544 -0.05 -28.68 7.71
CA PHE A 544 0.16 -30.09 8.08
C PHE A 544 0.10 -30.25 9.60
N ASP A 545 -1.09 -30.04 10.15
CA ASP A 545 -1.39 -30.34 11.55
C ASP A 545 -1.45 -31.85 11.82
N ALA A 546 -1.70 -32.29 13.06
CA ALA A 546 -1.76 -33.71 13.37
C ALA A 546 -2.75 -34.50 12.48
N PRO A 547 -4.00 -34.04 12.26
CA PRO A 547 -4.92 -34.67 11.30
C PRO A 547 -4.38 -34.74 9.87
N GLY A 548 -3.82 -33.64 9.35
CA GLY A 548 -3.28 -33.59 7.99
C GLY A 548 -2.09 -34.53 7.79
N ARG A 549 -1.24 -34.68 8.82
CA ARG A 549 -0.13 -35.64 8.84
C ARG A 549 -0.60 -37.09 8.79
N THR A 550 -1.61 -37.43 9.60
CA THR A 550 -2.21 -38.77 9.59
C THR A 550 -2.80 -39.09 8.22
N LYS A 551 -3.50 -38.13 7.59
CA LYS A 551 -4.03 -38.33 6.23
C LYS A 551 -2.92 -38.59 5.21
N LEU A 552 -1.86 -37.77 5.20
CA LEU A 552 -0.73 -37.95 4.29
C LEU A 552 -0.08 -39.33 4.46
N LYS A 553 0.07 -39.77 5.71
CA LYS A 553 0.66 -41.07 6.02
C LYS A 553 -0.25 -42.23 5.64
N ASP A 554 -1.51 -42.20 6.07
CA ASP A 554 -2.42 -43.34 5.95
C ASP A 554 -2.99 -43.47 4.54
N LYS A 555 -3.44 -42.36 3.94
CA LYS A 555 -4.06 -42.36 2.60
C LYS A 555 -3.04 -42.27 1.47
N LEU A 556 -2.02 -41.41 1.63
CA LEU A 556 -1.08 -41.10 0.55
C LEU A 556 0.28 -41.79 0.69
N GLN A 557 0.51 -42.49 1.81
CA GLN A 557 1.78 -43.18 2.10
C GLN A 557 2.99 -42.21 2.05
N ILE A 558 2.76 -40.96 2.45
CA ILE A 558 3.77 -39.90 2.54
C ILE A 558 4.04 -39.63 4.02
N ASP A 559 5.23 -40.00 4.49
CA ASP A 559 5.74 -39.51 5.77
C ASP A 559 6.48 -38.18 5.54
N LEU A 560 6.02 -37.11 6.17
CA LEU A 560 6.64 -35.78 6.03
C LEU A 560 8.11 -35.78 6.47
N ALA A 561 8.52 -36.68 7.36
CA ALA A 561 9.91 -36.83 7.76
C ALA A 561 10.84 -37.26 6.61
N ASP A 562 10.28 -37.94 5.61
CA ASP A 562 11.02 -38.45 4.45
C ASP A 562 10.99 -37.50 3.26
N VAL A 563 10.23 -36.40 3.31
CA VAL A 563 10.14 -35.46 2.18
C VAL A 563 11.40 -34.60 2.10
N THR A 564 12.06 -34.62 0.95
CA THR A 564 13.23 -33.80 0.63
C THR A 564 12.88 -32.57 -0.20
N LYS A 565 11.76 -32.57 -0.93
CA LYS A 565 11.32 -31.38 -1.68
C LYS A 565 9.81 -31.42 -1.89
N LEU A 566 9.18 -30.25 -1.76
CA LEU A 566 7.77 -30.02 -2.14
C LEU A 566 7.73 -29.02 -3.28
N ASN A 567 7.07 -29.38 -4.39
CA ASN A 567 6.81 -28.49 -5.50
C ASN A 567 5.32 -28.51 -5.89
N VAL A 568 4.84 -27.42 -6.48
CA VAL A 568 3.45 -27.29 -6.93
C VAL A 568 3.48 -26.84 -8.39
N LYS A 569 3.10 -27.74 -9.30
CA LYS A 569 3.03 -27.49 -10.75
C LYS A 569 1.62 -27.79 -11.25
N GLU A 570 1.47 -28.84 -12.07
CA GLU A 570 0.18 -29.35 -12.52
C GLU A 570 -0.52 -30.16 -11.42
N ASP A 571 0.26 -30.62 -10.44
CA ASP A 571 -0.11 -31.35 -9.24
C ASP A 571 0.80 -30.94 -8.07
N VAL A 572 0.59 -31.55 -6.89
CA VAL A 572 1.48 -31.41 -5.73
C VAL A 572 2.51 -32.54 -5.73
N ILE A 573 3.78 -32.16 -5.83
CA ILE A 573 4.90 -33.08 -6.04
C ILE A 573 5.70 -33.20 -4.75
N PHE A 574 5.77 -34.42 -4.20
CA PHE A 574 6.60 -34.78 -3.06
C PHE A 574 7.79 -35.61 -3.53
N ALA A 575 9.00 -35.08 -3.40
CA ALA A 575 10.22 -35.87 -3.53
C ALA A 575 10.62 -36.42 -2.16
N LEU A 576 10.92 -37.72 -2.08
CA LEU A 576 11.29 -38.41 -0.85
C LEU A 576 12.79 -38.73 -0.80
N ARG A 577 13.32 -38.96 0.42
CA ARG A 577 14.73 -39.33 0.67
C ARG A 577 15.17 -40.60 -0.06
N ASN A 578 14.24 -41.52 -0.28
CA ASN A 578 14.49 -42.76 -1.02
C ASN A 578 14.51 -42.57 -2.55
N GLY A 579 14.38 -41.33 -3.05
CA GLY A 579 14.36 -41.00 -4.47
C GLY A 579 13.00 -41.16 -5.16
N LYS A 580 11.98 -41.66 -4.45
CA LYS A 580 10.61 -41.74 -4.99
C LYS A 580 10.02 -40.33 -5.11
N VAL A 581 9.37 -40.07 -6.24
CA VAL A 581 8.58 -38.85 -6.47
C VAL A 581 7.11 -39.23 -6.53
N ILE A 582 6.29 -38.57 -5.71
CA ILE A 582 4.84 -38.81 -5.63
C ILE A 582 4.12 -37.56 -6.12
N HIS A 583 3.23 -37.76 -7.08
CA HIS A 583 2.37 -36.74 -7.66
C HIS A 583 0.97 -36.89 -7.08
N VAL A 584 0.46 -35.83 -6.44
CA VAL A 584 -0.83 -35.83 -5.76
C VAL A 584 -1.73 -34.77 -6.41
N PRO A 585 -2.90 -35.15 -6.96
CA PRO A 585 -3.88 -34.18 -7.46
C PRO A 585 -4.33 -33.21 -6.37
N PHE A 586 -4.68 -31.98 -6.74
CA PHE A 586 -5.06 -30.95 -5.77
C PHE A 586 -6.32 -31.32 -4.98
N GLU A 587 -7.27 -32.03 -5.59
CA GLU A 587 -8.50 -32.48 -4.95
C GLU A 587 -8.23 -33.40 -3.75
N GLU A 588 -7.15 -34.19 -3.80
CA GLU A 588 -6.73 -35.04 -2.68
C GLU A 588 -6.09 -34.23 -1.54
N MET A 589 -5.59 -33.04 -1.86
CA MET A 589 -4.93 -32.11 -0.94
C MET A 589 -5.89 -31.12 -0.26
N ASP A 590 -7.16 -31.03 -0.68
CA ASP A 590 -8.15 -30.07 -0.16
C ASP A 590 -8.28 -30.08 1.37
N GLU A 591 -8.23 -31.26 2.02
CA GLU A 591 -8.35 -31.37 3.49
C GLU A 591 -7.14 -30.79 4.25
N VAL A 592 -5.98 -30.70 3.61
CA VAL A 592 -4.75 -30.10 4.18
C VAL A 592 -4.45 -28.74 3.58
N ALA A 593 -5.20 -28.31 2.56
CA ALA A 593 -5.13 -26.98 2.00
C ALA A 593 -5.68 -25.97 2.99
N ARG A 594 -5.11 -24.76 2.95
CA ARG A 594 -5.60 -23.66 3.78
C ARG A 594 -7.01 -23.30 3.32
N PRO A 595 -7.99 -23.15 4.23
CA PRO A 595 -9.37 -22.83 3.85
C PRO A 595 -9.50 -21.59 2.96
N ALA A 596 -8.68 -20.56 3.21
CA ALA A 596 -8.64 -19.34 2.39
C ALA A 596 -8.13 -19.58 0.95
N CYS A 597 -7.30 -20.60 0.71
CA CYS A 597 -6.80 -20.95 -0.62
C CYS A 597 -7.90 -21.56 -1.51
N LEU A 598 -8.85 -22.28 -0.90
CA LEU A 598 -10.01 -22.84 -1.59
C LEU A 598 -10.97 -21.76 -2.11
N ALA A 599 -10.95 -20.56 -1.50
CA ALA A 599 -11.76 -19.39 -1.90
C ALA A 599 -10.97 -18.33 -2.70
N CYS A 600 -9.68 -18.56 -2.97
CA CYS A 600 -8.83 -17.62 -3.67
C CYS A 600 -9.05 -17.72 -5.19
N THR A 601 -9.19 -16.58 -5.87
CA THR A 601 -9.47 -16.51 -7.32
C THR A 601 -8.30 -16.05 -8.19
N ASP A 602 -7.14 -15.83 -7.57
CA ASP A 602 -5.93 -15.34 -8.25
C ASP A 602 -4.83 -16.42 -8.18
N PHE A 603 -4.39 -16.87 -9.35
CA PHE A 603 -3.32 -17.85 -9.55
C PHE A 603 -2.04 -17.19 -10.04
N ALA A 604 -2.15 -16.40 -11.11
CA ALA A 604 -1.02 -15.86 -11.86
C ALA A 604 -0.41 -14.61 -11.22
N ASN A 605 -0.95 -14.15 -10.08
CA ASN A 605 -0.47 -12.99 -9.34
C ASN A 605 -0.60 -11.74 -10.20
N ASP A 606 -1.85 -11.40 -10.53
CA ASP A 606 -2.22 -10.53 -11.66
C ASP A 606 -1.68 -9.10 -11.55
N TYR A 607 -1.26 -8.67 -10.36
CA TYR A 607 -0.84 -7.31 -10.05
C TYR A 607 0.66 -7.16 -9.72
N ALA A 608 1.46 -8.21 -9.93
CA ALA A 608 2.91 -8.15 -9.73
C ALA A 608 3.61 -7.35 -10.85
N ASP A 609 4.86 -6.92 -10.62
CA ASP A 609 5.72 -6.38 -11.69
C ASP A 609 6.25 -7.52 -12.58
N LEU A 610 6.60 -8.64 -11.93
CA LEU A 610 6.93 -9.93 -12.54
C LEU A 610 6.16 -11.03 -11.82
N SER A 611 5.55 -11.95 -12.54
CA SER A 611 5.03 -13.19 -11.95
C SER A 611 5.89 -14.39 -12.33
N ALA A 612 6.13 -15.31 -11.40
CA ALA A 612 7.04 -16.43 -11.61
C ALA A 612 6.52 -17.74 -11.01
N GLY A 613 6.74 -18.85 -11.71
CA GLY A 613 6.50 -20.20 -11.19
C GLY A 613 6.95 -21.30 -12.15
N GLY A 614 6.93 -22.56 -11.73
CA GLY A 614 7.37 -23.71 -12.54
C GLY A 614 6.40 -24.16 -13.64
N LEU A 615 5.15 -23.65 -13.66
CA LEU A 615 4.12 -24.11 -14.61
C LEU A 615 4.42 -23.68 -16.04
N GLY A 616 4.40 -24.64 -16.98
CA GLY A 616 4.65 -24.40 -18.41
C GLY A 616 6.13 -24.33 -18.81
N SER A 617 7.03 -24.37 -17.85
CA SER A 617 8.47 -24.52 -18.09
C SER A 617 8.94 -25.93 -17.73
N PRO A 618 9.98 -26.45 -18.40
CA PRO A 618 10.59 -27.73 -18.04
C PRO A 618 11.23 -27.67 -16.64
N ASP A 619 11.55 -28.84 -16.08
CA ASP A 619 12.26 -28.94 -14.81
C ASP A 619 13.60 -28.16 -14.85
N GLY A 620 13.87 -27.44 -13.77
CA GLY A 620 15.01 -26.53 -13.68
C GLY A 620 14.83 -25.19 -14.40
N TYR A 621 13.65 -24.89 -14.95
CA TYR A 621 13.31 -23.58 -15.49
C TYR A 621 12.09 -23.00 -14.78
N THR A 622 12.01 -21.67 -14.77
CA THR A 622 10.92 -20.89 -14.23
C THR A 622 10.24 -20.15 -15.37
N THR A 623 8.92 -20.27 -15.46
CA THR A 623 8.07 -19.41 -16.28
C THR A 623 7.98 -18.05 -15.61
N VAL A 624 8.27 -16.99 -16.35
CA VAL A 624 8.17 -15.61 -15.90
C VAL A 624 7.22 -14.84 -16.80
N LEU A 625 6.14 -14.31 -16.24
CA LEU A 625 5.27 -13.32 -16.89
C LEU A 625 5.79 -11.92 -16.56
N ILE A 626 6.21 -11.20 -17.59
CA ILE A 626 6.67 -9.82 -17.49
C ILE A 626 5.44 -8.92 -17.60
N ARG A 627 5.14 -8.14 -16.55
CA ARG A 627 3.86 -7.42 -16.46
C ARG A 627 4.00 -5.91 -16.61
N SER A 628 4.85 -5.29 -15.80
CA SER A 628 5.06 -3.84 -15.83
C SER A 628 6.31 -3.46 -16.62
N GLU A 629 6.41 -2.19 -17.00
CA GLU A 629 7.62 -1.61 -17.62
C GLU A 629 8.84 -1.83 -16.73
N LYS A 630 8.69 -1.64 -15.41
CA LYS A 630 9.74 -1.95 -14.43
C LYS A 630 10.14 -3.42 -14.48
N GLY A 631 9.15 -4.32 -14.57
CA GLY A 631 9.38 -5.74 -14.72
C GLY A 631 10.21 -6.06 -15.96
N ASN A 632 9.84 -5.46 -17.10
CA ASN A 632 10.55 -5.63 -18.38
C ASN A 632 12.00 -5.14 -18.29
N GLN A 633 12.21 -3.96 -17.72
CA GLN A 633 13.54 -3.38 -17.51
C GLN A 633 14.41 -4.30 -16.63
N ILE A 634 13.95 -4.66 -15.43
CA ILE A 634 14.74 -5.47 -14.50
C ILE A 634 15.05 -6.85 -15.08
N TYR A 635 14.08 -7.46 -15.78
CA TYR A 635 14.28 -8.76 -16.42
C TYR A 635 15.34 -8.67 -17.54
N GLY A 636 15.21 -7.70 -18.45
CA GLY A 636 16.14 -7.49 -19.56
C GLY A 636 17.56 -7.15 -19.09
N GLU A 637 17.69 -6.26 -18.10
CA GLU A 637 18.99 -5.92 -17.52
C GLU A 637 19.66 -7.13 -16.86
N ALA A 638 18.90 -7.94 -16.10
CA ALA A 638 19.44 -9.14 -15.46
C ALA A 638 19.87 -10.22 -16.48
N LEU A 639 19.14 -10.34 -17.60
CA LEU A 639 19.50 -11.22 -18.72
C LEU A 639 20.79 -10.74 -19.39
N ASN A 640 20.88 -9.45 -19.74
CA ASN A 640 22.05 -8.85 -20.39
C ASN A 640 23.31 -8.89 -19.51
N HIS A 641 23.14 -8.76 -18.19
CA HIS A 641 24.22 -8.90 -17.23
C HIS A 641 24.52 -10.35 -16.81
N GLY A 642 23.84 -11.33 -17.39
CA GLY A 642 24.13 -12.75 -17.20
C GLY A 642 23.72 -13.32 -15.84
N TYR A 643 22.82 -12.68 -15.08
CA TYR A 643 22.30 -13.23 -13.82
C TYR A 643 21.29 -14.36 -14.07
N ILE A 644 20.55 -14.26 -15.17
CA ILE A 644 19.62 -15.26 -15.66
C ILE A 644 19.97 -15.61 -17.11
N LYS A 645 19.50 -16.77 -17.55
CA LYS A 645 19.57 -17.24 -18.93
C LYS A 645 18.22 -17.80 -19.33
N GLU A 646 17.75 -17.39 -20.49
CA GLU A 646 16.59 -17.99 -21.13
C GLU A 646 16.95 -19.38 -21.68
N ARG A 647 15.94 -20.22 -21.84
CA ARG A 647 16.09 -21.49 -22.54
C ARG A 647 16.54 -21.21 -23.98
N GLU A 648 17.51 -21.97 -24.46
CA GLU A 648 17.85 -21.97 -25.89
C GLU A 648 16.66 -22.54 -26.68
N SER A 649 15.85 -21.65 -27.20
CA SER A 649 14.77 -21.96 -28.12
C SER A 649 15.28 -21.72 -29.55
N GLY A 650 14.83 -22.51 -30.52
CA GLY A 650 15.30 -22.48 -31.91
C GLY A 650 14.98 -21.16 -32.65
N ASP A 651 14.22 -21.23 -33.75
CA ASP A 651 13.82 -20.01 -34.45
C ASP A 651 12.74 -19.20 -33.69
N TRP A 652 12.40 -18.02 -34.20
CA TRP A 652 11.36 -17.15 -33.64
C TRP A 652 9.97 -17.80 -33.57
N ALA A 653 9.66 -18.81 -34.38
CA ALA A 653 8.38 -19.51 -34.33
C ALA A 653 8.32 -20.43 -33.10
N GLN A 654 9.43 -21.08 -32.76
CA GLN A 654 9.51 -21.91 -31.56
C GLN A 654 9.37 -21.09 -30.28
N VAL A 655 10.04 -19.94 -30.19
CA VAL A 655 9.91 -19.02 -29.04
C VAL A 655 8.45 -18.61 -28.81
N ARG A 656 7.73 -18.24 -29.89
CA ARG A 656 6.31 -17.88 -29.79
C ARG A 656 5.41 -19.05 -29.40
N SER A 657 5.74 -20.26 -29.85
CA SER A 657 5.00 -21.46 -29.48
C SER A 657 5.16 -21.77 -27.98
N GLU A 658 6.38 -21.68 -27.46
CA GLU A 658 6.67 -21.90 -26.03
C GLU A 658 6.00 -20.82 -25.16
N GLU A 659 6.04 -19.56 -25.59
CA GLU A 659 5.31 -18.46 -24.93
C GLU A 659 3.79 -18.72 -24.91
N ALA A 660 3.20 -19.13 -26.03
CA ALA A 660 1.78 -19.44 -26.11
C ALA A 660 1.38 -20.62 -25.19
N GLU A 661 2.24 -21.65 -25.07
CA GLU A 661 2.01 -22.78 -24.16
C GLU A 661 2.05 -22.34 -22.69
N MET A 662 3.08 -21.57 -22.30
CA MET A 662 3.22 -21.04 -20.94
C MET A 662 2.02 -20.18 -20.54
N VAL A 663 1.62 -19.26 -21.41
CA VAL A 663 0.44 -18.41 -21.19
C VAL A 663 -0.83 -19.25 -21.15
N GLY A 664 -1.01 -20.17 -22.10
CA GLY A 664 -2.17 -21.07 -22.15
C GLY A 664 -2.37 -21.85 -20.86
N LYS A 665 -1.29 -22.43 -20.32
CA LYS A 665 -1.30 -23.12 -19.01
C LYS A 665 -1.62 -22.17 -17.85
N ALA A 666 -0.97 -21.00 -17.79
CA ALA A 666 -1.24 -20.02 -16.74
C ALA A 666 -2.72 -19.54 -16.75
N VAL A 667 -3.29 -19.33 -17.94
CA VAL A 667 -4.70 -18.97 -18.12
C VAL A 667 -5.62 -20.11 -17.68
N ALA A 668 -5.35 -21.35 -18.10
CA ALA A 668 -6.14 -22.51 -17.70
C ALA A 668 -6.17 -22.70 -16.18
N PHE A 669 -5.01 -22.61 -15.52
CA PHE A 669 -4.92 -22.73 -14.06
C PHE A 669 -5.59 -21.56 -13.34
N ALA A 670 -5.51 -20.34 -13.88
CA ALA A 670 -6.21 -19.19 -13.33
C ALA A 670 -7.73 -19.33 -13.44
N GLN A 671 -8.24 -19.82 -14.57
CA GLN A 671 -9.67 -20.08 -14.76
C GLN A 671 -10.17 -21.19 -13.83
N TRP A 672 -9.42 -22.29 -13.72
CA TRP A 672 -9.75 -23.38 -12.81
C TRP A 672 -9.80 -22.90 -11.35
N LYS A 673 -8.76 -22.19 -10.92
CA LYS A 673 -8.70 -21.62 -9.57
C LYS A 673 -9.84 -20.65 -9.31
N ARG A 674 -10.17 -19.78 -10.28
CA ARG A 674 -11.29 -18.84 -10.19
C ARG A 674 -12.63 -19.55 -10.04
N ALA A 675 -12.91 -20.55 -10.90
CA ALA A 675 -14.15 -21.32 -10.84
C ALA A 675 -14.31 -22.04 -9.49
N ARG A 676 -13.24 -22.68 -9.00
CA ARG A 676 -13.23 -23.32 -7.68
C ARG A 676 -13.43 -22.32 -6.54
N GLY A 677 -12.73 -21.19 -6.60
CA GLY A 677 -12.83 -20.11 -5.62
C GLY A 677 -14.24 -19.52 -5.53
N GLU A 678 -14.86 -19.25 -6.67
CA GLU A 678 -16.23 -18.74 -6.77
C GLU A 678 -17.26 -19.75 -6.24
N ALA A 679 -17.10 -21.04 -6.58
CA ALA A 679 -17.94 -22.10 -6.02
C ALA A 679 -17.84 -22.13 -4.48
N ARG A 680 -16.62 -22.05 -3.94
CA ARG A 680 -16.40 -22.04 -2.49
C ARG A 680 -16.98 -20.81 -1.80
N LEU A 681 -16.87 -19.63 -2.40
CA LEU A 681 -17.47 -18.40 -1.86
C LEU A 681 -19.00 -18.47 -1.85
N LYS A 682 -19.58 -19.09 -2.87
CA LYS A 682 -21.03 -19.35 -2.96
C LYS A 682 -21.50 -20.29 -1.85
N GLU A 683 -20.77 -21.38 -1.59
CA GLU A 683 -21.05 -22.29 -0.46
C GLU A 683 -21.03 -21.59 0.90
N LEU A 684 -20.13 -20.61 1.07
CA LEU A 684 -19.98 -19.85 2.31
C LEU A 684 -20.99 -18.68 2.46
N GLY A 685 -21.90 -18.50 1.50
CA GLY A 685 -22.87 -17.40 1.50
C GLY A 685 -22.20 -16.02 1.50
N VAL A 686 -21.09 -15.89 0.78
CA VAL A 686 -20.34 -14.64 0.59
C VAL A 686 -20.62 -14.15 -0.84
N GLU A 687 -21.88 -13.79 -1.10
CA GLU A 687 -22.26 -13.16 -2.37
C GLU A 687 -21.96 -11.65 -2.30
N GLY A 688 -21.08 -11.19 -3.19
CA GLY A 688 -20.83 -9.80 -3.52
C GLY A 688 -20.38 -9.74 -4.98
N GLU A 689 -20.77 -8.70 -5.71
CA GLU A 689 -20.59 -8.49 -7.17
C GLU A 689 -19.11 -8.64 -7.61
N ARG A 690 -18.60 -9.87 -7.73
CA ARG A 690 -17.27 -10.19 -8.27
C ARG A 690 -17.34 -10.51 -9.77
N GLN A 691 -18.20 -9.82 -10.52
CA GLN A 691 -18.21 -9.92 -11.99
C GLN A 691 -17.06 -9.10 -12.60
#